data_AF-A0A6J7Q2H0-F1
#
_entry.id   AF-A0A6J7Q2H0-F1
#
_cell.length_a   1.000
_cell.length_b   1.000
_cell.length_c   1.000
_cell.angle_alpha   90.00
_cell.angle_beta   90.00
_cell.angle_gamma   90.00
#
_symmetry.space_group_name_H-M   'P 1'
#
loop_
_entity.id
_entity.type
_entity.pdbx_description
1 polymer ?
#
loop_
_entity_poly.entity_id
_entity_poly.type
_entity_poly.pdbx_seq_one_letter_code
_entity_poly.pdbx_strand_id
1 'polypeptide(L)'
;MTIRRNATLMAAVTAGVAGALVVAALPAMARPGDGPGRPGGQGQPTQQGEARGNEQGRGNDQGRGNDQGRGNEQGRGNEQGRGNDQGGGNDPAQGTVTIDVPATITPGTSFTGTATVTMNTSVATAQPSANPGTIQARVESACGSLVPEVKTTTTGAIVSFTLTCREGLRGPIPLTVSITTAGRPALVGRTMLTLATPAAVLDASTLYSFDGAGNNLANPLWGSAGNALIRKSGVAYGDSMSTPAGASRPSARLISNTVSAQSASVTNDREMSDFAYVWGQFLDHDINRSTNGSEKFPITVPASDPSFDPAGTGSKTISFSRSNVAAGTGTSTANPRQQTGLVTAFVDGSQIYGSDAARANALRSFVGGKLRTSDGNMLPFNTGGLANDNDSHVMPDSRLFLAGDVRANENPDLASLQTVFMREHNRVATRIQTTNPTWTDEEVYQAARQYVIAEVQAITYNEFLPSLLGRSAVGGYSGYDSRVDPSMANEFAAAAFRYGHSLLDGELPRLNNDGTPTSAGPITLQSAFFNTGVFNPSLPNHEGDIDPFLKAAATGTAQEVDLLVVDDVRNFLFGPPGAGGLDLASLNIQRGRDHGLADYNTVREAYGLTRVRTFDQITSDPAVQAKLRTLYGTVDNIDLWVGGLAETHAPGASVGPLFQRIIADQFTRLRAGDRHWYESIFKGDELNRLRSTHLSDVIERNTSLTTLQRNVFFSTGGSGS
;
A
#
# COMPACT_ATOMS: atom_id res chain seq x y z
N MET A 1 -31.87 7.67 -53.94
CA MET A 1 -33.08 6.87 -53.68
C MET A 1 -33.11 6.50 -52.20
N THR A 2 -34.28 6.45 -51.59
CA THR A 2 -34.49 6.55 -50.12
C THR A 2 -34.66 5.18 -49.45
N ILE A 3 -34.46 5.11 -48.11
CA ILE A 3 -35.18 4.34 -47.04
C ILE A 3 -34.14 3.83 -46.01
N ARG A 4 -33.95 4.42 -44.82
CA ARG A 4 -34.75 4.56 -43.56
C ARG A 4 -34.60 3.40 -42.53
N ARG A 5 -33.96 3.74 -41.40
CA ARG A 5 -34.26 3.43 -39.96
C ARG A 5 -34.51 1.99 -39.46
N ASN A 6 -33.69 1.55 -38.49
CA ASN A 6 -33.99 1.17 -37.07
C ASN A 6 -32.74 0.43 -36.51
N ALA A 7 -32.10 0.76 -35.38
CA ALA A 7 -32.53 0.94 -33.98
C ALA A 7 -32.61 -0.37 -33.15
N THR A 8 -31.72 -0.47 -32.14
CA THR A 8 -31.72 -1.40 -30.97
C THR A 8 -31.26 -2.85 -31.14
N LEU A 9 -30.15 -3.23 -30.48
CA LEU A 9 -30.12 -4.35 -29.52
C LEU A 9 -28.98 -4.19 -28.50
N MET A 10 -29.20 -4.66 -27.27
CA MET A 10 -28.25 -4.68 -26.14
C MET A 10 -27.46 -6.00 -26.05
N ALA A 11 -26.33 -5.93 -25.33
CA ALA A 11 -25.77 -6.96 -24.45
C ALA A 11 -25.49 -8.39 -24.98
N ALA A 12 -24.19 -8.73 -25.07
CA ALA A 12 -23.63 -10.04 -24.67
C ALA A 12 -22.08 -10.02 -24.70
N VAL A 13 -21.43 -9.71 -23.56
CA VAL A 13 -20.01 -10.04 -23.34
C VAL A 13 -19.84 -10.49 -21.88
N THR A 14 -20.00 -11.79 -21.65
CA THR A 14 -19.71 -12.47 -20.39
C THR A 14 -19.42 -13.94 -20.68
N ALA A 15 -18.73 -14.62 -19.75
CA ALA A 15 -18.30 -16.04 -19.78
C ALA A 15 -17.06 -16.37 -20.64
N GLY A 16 -15.87 -16.09 -20.07
CA GLY A 16 -14.69 -16.96 -20.26
C GLY A 16 -14.71 -18.03 -19.17
N VAL A 17 -14.81 -19.31 -19.54
CA VAL A 17 -15.32 -20.39 -18.67
C VAL A 17 -14.21 -21.21 -18.00
N ALA A 18 -14.46 -21.60 -16.74
CA ALA A 18 -13.65 -22.55 -15.97
C ALA A 18 -13.62 -23.96 -16.60
N GLY A 19 -12.52 -24.70 -16.45
CA GLY A 19 -12.36 -25.98 -17.14
C GLY A 19 -11.44 -27.01 -16.49
N ALA A 20 -12.01 -27.86 -15.65
CA ALA A 20 -11.57 -29.25 -15.44
C ALA A 20 -12.81 -30.11 -15.12
N LEU A 21 -13.18 -31.02 -16.03
CA LEU A 21 -14.46 -31.76 -15.96
C LEU A 21 -14.28 -33.17 -15.38
N VAL A 22 -15.26 -33.59 -14.58
CA VAL A 22 -15.42 -34.95 -14.04
C VAL A 22 -15.82 -35.94 -15.15
N VAL A 23 -15.31 -37.18 -15.08
CA VAL A 23 -15.80 -38.32 -15.87
C VAL A 23 -16.72 -39.18 -15.00
N ALA A 24 -17.91 -39.51 -15.52
CA ALA A 24 -18.95 -40.22 -14.81
C ALA A 24 -18.88 -41.75 -15.01
N ALA A 25 -19.33 -42.50 -14.00
CA ALA A 25 -19.78 -43.88 -14.13
C ALA A 25 -21.09 -44.08 -13.33
N LEU A 26 -22.13 -44.51 -14.02
CA LEU A 26 -23.44 -44.91 -13.48
C LEU A 26 -23.43 -46.44 -13.24
N PRO A 27 -24.25 -46.98 -12.31
CA PRO A 27 -25.61 -47.39 -12.71
C PRO A 27 -26.73 -47.30 -11.64
N ALA A 28 -27.93 -47.05 -12.17
CA ALA A 28 -29.25 -47.63 -11.83
C ALA A 28 -29.87 -47.56 -10.40
N MET A 29 -31.19 -47.39 -10.40
CA MET A 29 -32.06 -47.26 -9.21
C MET A 29 -32.51 -48.62 -8.64
N ALA A 30 -32.69 -48.70 -7.31
CA ALA A 30 -33.80 -49.41 -6.67
C ALA A 30 -34.03 -48.99 -5.20
N ARG A 31 -35.31 -48.90 -4.80
CA ARG A 31 -35.91 -48.91 -3.44
C ARG A 31 -37.25 -49.70 -3.57
N PRO A 32 -37.97 -50.11 -2.51
CA PRO A 32 -37.73 -50.03 -1.05
C PRO A 32 -37.88 -51.40 -0.33
N GLY A 33 -37.90 -51.45 1.01
CA GLY A 33 -38.53 -52.55 1.77
C GLY A 33 -37.98 -52.85 3.18
N ASP A 34 -38.74 -52.47 4.20
CA ASP A 34 -38.99 -53.11 5.52
C ASP A 34 -37.87 -53.63 6.46
N GLY A 35 -38.09 -53.42 7.77
CA GLY A 35 -37.45 -54.15 8.89
C GLY A 35 -38.26 -55.41 9.27
N PRO A 36 -38.26 -55.90 10.54
CA PRO A 36 -37.65 -55.38 11.78
C PRO A 36 -36.80 -56.41 12.56
N GLY A 37 -36.24 -56.05 13.74
CA GLY A 37 -35.68 -57.04 14.69
C GLY A 37 -34.83 -56.50 15.85
N ARG A 38 -35.42 -56.41 17.06
CA ARG A 38 -34.75 -56.37 18.39
C ARG A 38 -34.88 -57.77 19.04
N PRO A 39 -34.09 -58.21 20.06
CA PRO A 39 -33.68 -57.51 21.31
C PRO A 39 -32.19 -57.74 21.71
N GLY A 40 -31.62 -57.38 22.87
CA GLY A 40 -32.04 -56.54 24.01
C GLY A 40 -31.22 -56.80 25.30
N GLY A 41 -31.10 -55.80 26.20
CA GLY A 41 -30.50 -55.91 27.56
C GLY A 41 -28.96 -55.81 27.64
N GLN A 42 -28.31 -55.38 28.73
CA GLN A 42 -28.71 -54.85 30.06
C GLN A 42 -27.60 -53.90 30.59
N GLY A 43 -27.81 -53.15 31.68
CA GLY A 43 -26.70 -52.62 32.51
C GLY A 43 -26.70 -51.12 32.86
N GLN A 44 -27.38 -50.76 33.94
CA GLN A 44 -27.25 -49.51 34.74
C GLN A 44 -26.27 -49.79 35.93
N PRO A 45 -25.97 -48.90 36.94
CA PRO A 45 -26.35 -47.48 37.16
C PRO A 45 -25.31 -46.51 37.85
N THR A 46 -25.57 -45.18 37.71
CA THR A 46 -25.56 -44.06 38.72
C THR A 46 -24.47 -43.74 39.78
N GLN A 47 -24.47 -42.44 40.15
CA GLN A 47 -24.01 -41.74 41.39
C GLN A 47 -22.61 -41.10 41.33
N GLN A 48 -22.44 -39.77 41.43
CA GLN A 48 -22.76 -38.74 42.47
C GLN A 48 -21.61 -38.55 43.50
N GLY A 49 -21.26 -37.28 43.75
CA GLY A 49 -20.30 -36.83 44.78
C GLY A 49 -20.19 -35.30 44.77
N GLU A 50 -20.45 -34.64 45.92
CA GLU A 50 -20.62 -33.18 46.05
C GLU A 50 -19.43 -32.48 46.78
N ALA A 51 -19.67 -31.20 47.12
CA ALA A 51 -18.93 -30.26 48.00
C ALA A 51 -17.82 -29.43 47.31
N ARG A 52 -17.91 -28.10 47.18
CA ARG A 52 -18.25 -26.98 48.09
C ARG A 52 -17.22 -26.68 49.20
N GLY A 53 -16.64 -25.48 49.10
CA GLY A 53 -15.99 -24.75 50.19
C GLY A 53 -16.01 -23.26 49.86
N ASN A 54 -16.69 -22.45 50.67
CA ASN A 54 -16.68 -20.98 50.58
C ASN A 54 -15.51 -20.43 51.40
N GLU A 55 -15.09 -19.18 51.15
CA GLU A 55 -15.17 -18.13 52.18
C GLU A 55 -15.08 -16.70 51.62
N GLN A 56 -15.52 -15.73 52.42
CA GLN A 56 -15.71 -14.32 52.04
C GLN A 56 -14.67 -13.42 52.71
N GLY A 57 -14.34 -12.29 52.09
CA GLY A 57 -13.58 -11.20 52.73
C GLY A 57 -13.99 -9.84 52.17
N ARG A 58 -14.69 -9.03 52.97
CA ARG A 58 -14.92 -7.60 52.70
C ARG A 58 -13.93 -6.76 53.50
N GLY A 59 -13.47 -5.65 52.93
CA GLY A 59 -12.74 -4.60 53.66
C GLY A 59 -12.68 -3.31 52.86
N ASN A 60 -13.41 -2.28 53.31
CA ASN A 60 -13.10 -0.89 52.99
C ASN A 60 -12.07 -0.40 54.02
N ASP A 61 -11.16 0.50 53.65
CA ASP A 61 -10.95 1.71 54.47
C ASP A 61 -10.21 2.84 53.75
N GLN A 62 -10.35 4.05 54.28
CA GLN A 62 -9.74 5.28 53.77
C GLN A 62 -8.39 5.56 54.45
N GLY A 63 -7.44 6.17 53.72
CA GLY A 63 -6.19 6.67 54.30
C GLY A 63 -5.68 7.92 53.58
N ARG A 64 -5.58 9.05 54.30
CA ARG A 64 -4.97 10.29 53.80
C ARG A 64 -3.46 10.29 54.05
N GLY A 65 -2.70 10.90 53.15
CA GLY A 65 -1.31 11.30 53.37
C GLY A 65 -1.00 12.58 52.61
N ASN A 66 -0.77 13.68 53.32
CA ASN A 66 -0.16 14.88 52.74
C ASN A 66 1.37 14.69 52.72
N ASP A 67 2.05 15.36 51.81
CA ASP A 67 3.32 16.00 52.19
C ASP A 67 3.55 17.32 51.45
N GLN A 68 4.13 18.29 52.17
CA GLN A 68 4.49 19.62 51.66
C GLN A 68 5.97 19.91 51.89
N GLY A 69 6.66 20.41 50.86
CA GLY A 69 7.94 21.13 50.95
C GLY A 69 8.25 21.70 49.56
N ARG A 70 8.17 22.99 49.24
CA ARG A 70 8.72 24.25 49.81
C ARG A 70 10.26 24.33 49.78
N GLY A 71 10.77 25.38 49.11
CA GLY A 71 12.21 25.75 49.01
C GLY A 71 12.68 25.83 47.56
N ASN A 72 12.34 26.84 46.75
CA ASN A 72 12.92 28.21 46.69
C ASN A 72 14.45 28.27 46.57
N GLU A 73 14.96 28.74 45.41
CA GLU A 73 15.81 29.95 45.21
C GLU A 73 16.12 30.07 43.69
N GLN A 74 15.63 31.09 42.99
CA GLN A 74 16.15 32.47 42.84
C GLN A 74 17.45 32.60 42.05
N GLY A 75 17.36 33.29 40.89
CA GLY A 75 18.48 33.76 40.07
C GLY A 75 17.97 34.76 39.02
N ARG A 76 18.08 36.06 39.30
CA ARG A 76 17.55 37.16 38.47
C ARG A 76 18.66 37.88 37.67
N GLY A 77 18.24 38.62 36.64
CA GLY A 77 18.84 39.92 36.27
C GLY A 77 19.51 39.94 34.89
N ASN A 78 19.58 41.05 34.17
CA ASN A 78 19.00 42.41 34.31
C ASN A 78 18.59 42.90 32.89
N GLU A 79 18.05 44.08 32.55
CA GLU A 79 18.03 45.47 33.07
C GLU A 79 16.65 46.10 32.70
N GLN A 80 16.24 47.36 32.95
CA GLN A 80 16.81 48.64 33.42
C GLN A 80 15.75 49.33 34.35
N GLY A 81 15.86 50.54 34.92
CA GLY A 81 16.94 51.54 34.85
C GLY A 81 16.54 52.99 35.22
N ARG A 82 15.76 53.23 36.31
CA ARG A 82 15.53 54.53 37.02
C ARG A 82 14.90 55.74 36.28
N GLY A 83 14.09 56.52 37.01
CA GLY A 83 13.82 57.94 36.75
C GLY A 83 12.48 58.43 37.31
N ASN A 84 12.49 59.43 38.20
CA ASN A 84 11.28 59.99 38.86
C ASN A 84 11.01 61.45 38.43
N ASP A 85 9.71 61.78 38.41
CA ASP A 85 9.08 63.09 38.62
C ASP A 85 9.15 64.27 37.62
N GLN A 86 7.98 64.93 37.53
CA GLN A 86 7.62 66.28 37.05
C GLN A 86 7.44 66.53 35.53
N GLY A 87 6.22 66.97 35.19
CA GLY A 87 5.85 67.52 33.88
C GLY A 87 4.42 67.17 33.47
N GLY A 88 3.44 68.04 33.76
CA GLY A 88 2.04 67.79 33.40
C GLY A 88 1.70 68.18 31.95
N GLY A 89 0.68 67.53 31.38
CA GLY A 89 -0.06 68.05 30.21
C GLY A 89 0.06 67.25 28.90
N ASN A 90 -0.62 66.09 28.82
CA ASN A 90 -1.56 65.75 27.74
C ASN A 90 -2.07 64.31 27.92
N ASP A 91 -3.39 64.14 27.94
CA ASP A 91 -4.06 62.85 28.12
C ASP A 91 -4.19 62.12 26.76
N PRO A 92 -3.53 60.96 26.53
CA PRO A 92 -3.63 60.23 25.27
C PRO A 92 -5.01 59.58 25.11
N ALA A 93 -5.51 59.51 23.87
CA ALA A 93 -6.88 59.10 23.57
C ALA A 93 -7.21 57.68 24.09
N GLN A 94 -8.11 57.60 25.08
CA GLN A 94 -8.57 56.33 25.66
C GLN A 94 -9.71 55.71 24.85
N GLY A 95 -9.38 54.84 23.90
CA GLY A 95 -10.35 54.02 23.15
C GLY A 95 -9.69 52.91 22.35
N THR A 96 -10.48 51.94 21.89
CA THR A 96 -10.02 50.81 21.09
C THR A 96 -10.78 50.73 19.75
N VAL A 97 -10.12 50.17 18.73
CA VAL A 97 -10.71 49.90 17.41
C VAL A 97 -10.75 48.40 17.20
N THR A 98 -11.95 47.81 17.15
CA THR A 98 -12.15 46.42 16.77
C THR A 98 -12.58 46.37 15.31
N ILE A 99 -11.90 45.56 14.49
CA ILE A 99 -12.22 45.35 13.07
C ILE A 99 -12.88 43.99 12.92
N ASP A 100 -14.08 43.96 12.34
CA ASP A 100 -14.81 42.76 11.96
C ASP A 100 -14.86 42.64 10.43
N VAL A 101 -14.31 41.55 9.91
CA VAL A 101 -14.12 41.22 8.49
C VAL A 101 -14.13 39.70 8.29
N PRO A 102 -14.52 39.19 7.10
CA PRO A 102 -14.40 37.78 6.79
C PRO A 102 -12.98 37.25 6.96
N ALA A 103 -12.82 36.09 7.61
CA ALA A 103 -11.52 35.45 7.82
C ALA A 103 -10.80 35.07 6.51
N THR A 104 -11.58 34.79 5.46
CA THR A 104 -11.12 34.45 4.12
C THR A 104 -11.86 35.28 3.08
N ILE A 105 -11.15 35.79 2.07
CA ILE A 105 -11.64 36.70 1.04
C ILE A 105 -11.31 36.19 -0.37
N THR A 106 -12.32 36.11 -1.25
CA THR A 106 -12.11 35.63 -2.63
C THR A 106 -11.49 36.73 -3.51
N PRO A 107 -10.42 36.46 -4.27
CA PRO A 107 -9.92 37.39 -5.28
C PRO A 107 -11.03 37.81 -6.26
N GLY A 108 -11.08 39.08 -6.64
CA GLY A 108 -12.06 39.61 -7.59
C GLY A 108 -13.44 39.93 -7.01
N THR A 109 -13.75 39.56 -5.76
CA THR A 109 -15.03 39.92 -5.12
C THR A 109 -14.92 41.17 -4.24
N SER A 110 -16.08 41.75 -3.93
CA SER A 110 -16.21 42.82 -2.94
C SER A 110 -16.82 42.27 -1.65
N PHE A 111 -16.34 42.73 -0.51
CA PHE A 111 -16.92 42.41 0.80
C PHE A 111 -17.03 43.67 1.66
N THR A 112 -17.98 43.67 2.58
CA THR A 112 -18.17 44.74 3.56
C THR A 112 -17.55 44.34 4.88
N GLY A 113 -16.77 45.23 5.48
CA GLY A 113 -16.28 45.13 6.86
C GLY A 113 -16.84 46.25 7.72
N THR A 114 -16.77 46.06 9.04
CA THR A 114 -17.08 47.13 10.00
C THR A 114 -15.92 47.31 10.99
N ALA A 115 -15.64 48.55 11.35
CA ALA A 115 -14.74 48.87 12.45
C ALA A 115 -15.52 49.64 13.52
N THR A 116 -15.52 49.12 14.74
CA THR A 116 -16.20 49.73 15.88
C THR A 116 -15.19 50.40 16.79
N VAL A 117 -15.40 51.67 17.08
CA VAL A 117 -14.66 52.44 18.10
C VAL A 117 -15.42 52.41 19.40
N THR A 118 -14.81 51.84 20.44
CA THR A 118 -15.30 51.95 21.81
C THR A 118 -14.46 52.99 22.54
N MET A 119 -15.09 54.05 23.04
CA MET A 119 -14.43 55.01 23.93
C MET A 119 -14.58 54.56 25.39
N ASN A 120 -13.52 54.71 26.20
CA ASN A 120 -13.60 54.41 27.62
C ASN A 120 -14.48 55.46 28.32
N THR A 121 -15.57 55.03 28.95
CA THR A 121 -16.56 55.93 29.55
C THR A 121 -16.14 56.42 30.94
N SER A 122 -15.60 57.64 31.02
CA SER A 122 -15.46 58.38 32.29
C SER A 122 -15.63 59.90 32.19
N VAL A 123 -16.01 60.45 31.02
CA VAL A 123 -16.28 61.89 30.84
C VAL A 123 -17.63 62.09 30.13
N ALA A 124 -18.72 61.96 30.89
CA ALA A 124 -20.09 62.14 30.40
C ALA A 124 -20.87 63.23 31.16
N THR A 125 -20.18 64.28 31.64
CA THR A 125 -20.78 65.45 32.32
C THR A 125 -19.95 66.73 32.14
N ALA A 126 -19.72 67.18 30.91
CA ALA A 126 -19.22 68.53 30.64
C ALA A 126 -19.70 69.11 29.28
N GLN A 127 -20.57 70.13 29.38
CA GLN A 127 -21.01 71.10 28.36
C GLN A 127 -21.55 70.64 26.97
N PRO A 128 -22.82 70.96 26.65
CA PRO A 128 -23.35 70.89 25.28
C PRO A 128 -23.09 72.20 24.50
N SER A 129 -21.87 72.43 24.02
CA SER A 129 -21.58 73.61 23.17
C SER A 129 -20.43 73.46 22.17
N ALA A 130 -20.10 72.24 21.75
CA ALA A 130 -19.20 72.00 20.62
C ALA A 130 -19.97 71.31 19.49
N ASN A 131 -19.85 71.84 18.25
CA ASN A 131 -20.28 71.12 17.06
C ASN A 131 -19.63 69.72 17.05
N PRO A 132 -20.34 68.67 16.60
CA PRO A 132 -19.72 67.37 16.39
C PRO A 132 -18.61 67.51 15.35
N GLY A 133 -17.36 67.61 15.81
CA GLY A 133 -16.20 67.76 14.96
C GLY A 133 -16.11 66.59 13.99
N THR A 134 -15.87 66.89 12.71
CA THR A 134 -15.92 65.91 11.62
C THR A 134 -15.04 64.70 11.92
N ILE A 135 -15.66 63.56 12.25
CA ILE A 135 -14.93 62.30 12.44
C ILE A 135 -14.47 61.83 11.07
N GLN A 136 -13.16 61.68 10.89
CA GLN A 136 -12.58 61.18 9.65
C GLN A 136 -12.06 59.77 9.86
N ALA A 137 -12.51 58.84 9.01
CA ALA A 137 -12.01 57.48 8.95
C ALA A 137 -11.19 57.29 7.67
N ARG A 138 -10.09 56.53 7.79
CA ARG A 138 -9.20 56.13 6.70
C ARG A 138 -8.99 54.62 6.79
N VAL A 139 -9.23 53.93 5.68
CA VAL A 139 -9.06 52.48 5.54
C VAL A 139 -7.96 52.22 4.53
N GLU A 140 -6.94 51.47 4.92
CA GLU A 140 -5.75 51.18 4.12
C GLU A 140 -5.54 49.67 4.00
N SER A 141 -5.47 49.19 2.77
CA SER A 141 -5.19 47.80 2.42
C SER A 141 -4.67 47.70 0.98
N ALA A 142 -4.08 46.56 0.61
CA ALA A 142 -3.81 46.24 -0.80
C ALA A 142 -5.09 45.93 -1.59
N CYS A 143 -6.19 45.61 -0.89
CA CYS A 143 -7.54 45.65 -1.48
C CYS A 143 -8.03 47.10 -1.54
N GLY A 144 -8.61 47.51 -2.67
CA GLY A 144 -9.06 48.89 -2.87
C GLY A 144 -10.27 49.22 -1.99
N SER A 145 -10.30 50.40 -1.39
CA SER A 145 -11.44 50.92 -0.62
C SER A 145 -12.24 51.93 -1.45
N LEU A 146 -13.57 51.82 -1.39
CA LEU A 146 -14.52 52.66 -2.16
C LEU A 146 -14.97 53.94 -1.45
N VAL A 147 -14.41 54.25 -0.27
CA VAL A 147 -14.78 55.28 0.74
C VAL A 147 -15.45 54.63 1.98
N PRO A 148 -14.95 54.90 3.20
CA PRO A 148 -15.62 54.48 4.44
C PRO A 148 -16.80 55.39 4.80
N GLU A 149 -17.94 54.79 5.18
CA GLU A 149 -19.10 55.49 5.74
C GLU A 149 -19.00 55.52 7.26
N VAL A 150 -19.09 56.71 7.87
CA VAL A 150 -18.93 56.91 9.31
C VAL A 150 -20.27 57.23 9.96
N LYS A 151 -20.71 56.39 10.91
CA LYS A 151 -21.92 56.59 11.71
C LYS A 151 -21.56 56.79 13.18
N THR A 152 -21.84 57.98 13.70
CA THR A 152 -21.57 58.34 15.10
C THR A 152 -22.69 57.86 16.03
N THR A 153 -22.33 57.35 17.21
CA THR A 153 -23.26 57.00 18.29
C THR A 153 -22.92 57.77 19.56
N THR A 154 -23.79 57.72 20.57
CA THR A 154 -23.56 58.35 21.89
C THR A 154 -22.39 57.74 22.68
N THR A 155 -21.87 56.58 22.26
CA THR A 155 -20.79 55.83 22.94
C THR A 155 -19.56 55.58 22.07
N GLY A 156 -19.55 56.03 20.80
CA GLY A 156 -18.45 55.77 19.88
C GLY A 156 -18.75 56.12 18.42
N ALA A 157 -18.06 55.43 17.52
CA ALA A 157 -18.28 55.53 16.08
C ALA A 157 -18.19 54.15 15.43
N ILE A 158 -19.08 53.87 14.49
CA ILE A 158 -19.04 52.70 13.62
C ILE A 158 -18.63 53.16 12.23
N VAL A 159 -17.61 52.53 11.67
CA VAL A 159 -17.13 52.78 10.31
C VAL A 159 -17.42 51.55 9.46
N SER A 160 -18.35 51.69 8.52
CA SER A 160 -18.62 50.67 7.51
C SER A 160 -17.75 50.92 6.29
N PHE A 161 -17.18 49.89 5.71
CA PHE A 161 -16.35 50.04 4.50
C PHE A 161 -16.49 48.82 3.59
N THR A 162 -16.44 49.07 2.28
CA THR A 162 -16.38 48.00 1.26
C THR A 162 -14.97 47.94 0.68
N LEU A 163 -14.41 46.73 0.63
CA LEU A 163 -13.13 46.45 -0.01
C LEU A 163 -13.34 45.55 -1.23
N THR A 164 -12.62 45.85 -2.31
CA THR A 164 -12.56 45.01 -3.51
C THR A 164 -11.10 44.60 -3.74
N CYS A 165 -10.82 43.30 -3.66
CA CYS A 165 -9.47 42.77 -3.83
C CYS A 165 -9.23 42.42 -5.30
N ARG A 166 -8.17 42.98 -5.91
CA ARG A 166 -7.80 42.66 -7.29
C ARG A 166 -7.26 41.23 -7.40
N GLU A 167 -7.46 40.61 -8.56
CA GLU A 167 -6.76 39.38 -8.92
C GLU A 167 -5.23 39.57 -8.88
N GLY A 168 -4.50 38.50 -8.56
CA GLY A 168 -3.03 38.49 -8.55
C GLY A 168 -2.35 38.88 -7.23
N LEU A 169 -3.10 39.31 -6.20
CA LEU A 169 -2.57 39.45 -4.83
C LEU A 169 -2.18 38.06 -4.27
N ARG A 170 -1.16 38.01 -3.40
CA ARG A 170 -0.63 36.76 -2.81
C ARG A 170 -0.27 36.94 -1.34
N GLY A 171 -0.50 35.91 -0.53
CA GLY A 171 -0.22 35.89 0.91
C GLY A 171 -1.23 36.69 1.76
N PRO A 172 -1.01 36.79 3.08
CA PRO A 172 -1.85 37.57 3.99
C PRO A 172 -1.81 39.07 3.66
N ILE A 173 -2.97 39.70 3.51
CA ILE A 173 -3.09 41.11 3.16
C ILE A 173 -3.32 41.94 4.43
N PRO A 174 -2.48 42.93 4.77
CA PRO A 174 -2.73 43.82 5.89
C PRO A 174 -3.94 44.73 5.64
N LEU A 175 -4.72 44.96 6.69
CA LEU A 175 -5.81 45.93 6.76
C LEU A 175 -5.60 46.82 7.98
N THR A 176 -5.50 48.14 7.76
CA THR A 176 -5.43 49.16 8.81
C THR A 176 -6.63 50.08 8.73
N VAL A 177 -7.28 50.35 9.87
CA VAL A 177 -8.35 51.34 9.98
C VAL A 177 -7.94 52.40 11.00
N SER A 178 -7.86 53.65 10.56
CA SER A 178 -7.45 54.80 11.36
C SER A 178 -8.59 55.80 11.48
N ILE A 179 -8.94 56.21 12.70
CA ILE A 179 -10.08 57.08 12.98
C ILE A 179 -9.61 58.30 13.78
N THR A 180 -9.85 59.48 13.22
CA THR A 180 -9.38 60.76 13.76
C THR A 180 -10.58 61.62 14.20
N THR A 181 -10.45 62.25 15.36
CA THR A 181 -11.42 63.22 15.88
C THR A 181 -10.71 64.56 16.13
N ALA A 182 -11.41 65.67 15.95
CA ALA A 182 -10.80 67.00 16.00
C ALA A 182 -10.08 67.24 17.34
N GLY A 183 -8.77 67.53 17.28
CA GLY A 183 -7.95 67.79 18.46
C GLY A 183 -7.48 66.56 19.25
N ARG A 184 -7.62 65.33 18.73
CA ARG A 184 -7.15 64.10 19.39
C ARG A 184 -6.25 63.24 18.48
N PRO A 185 -5.32 62.44 19.05
CA PRO A 185 -4.60 61.41 18.31
C PRO A 185 -5.54 60.43 17.60
N ALA A 186 -5.11 59.90 16.46
CA ALA A 186 -5.88 58.90 15.71
C ALA A 186 -5.85 57.54 16.43
N LEU A 187 -7.02 56.91 16.56
CA LEU A 187 -7.16 55.53 17.01
C LEU A 187 -6.96 54.58 15.82
N VAL A 188 -6.17 53.53 15.98
CA VAL A 188 -5.76 52.64 14.88
C VAL A 188 -6.04 51.18 15.24
N GLY A 189 -6.81 50.50 14.39
CA GLY A 189 -6.98 49.05 14.40
C GLY A 189 -6.19 48.41 13.25
N ARG A 190 -5.70 47.18 13.45
CA ARG A 190 -5.00 46.38 12.43
C ARG A 190 -5.46 44.93 12.45
N THR A 191 -5.59 44.33 11.27
CA THR A 191 -5.85 42.89 11.09
C THR A 191 -5.24 42.40 9.76
N MET A 192 -5.26 41.09 9.52
CA MET A 192 -4.81 40.46 8.28
C MET A 192 -5.98 39.74 7.60
N LEU A 193 -6.11 39.90 6.29
CA LEU A 193 -7.08 39.21 5.45
C LEU A 193 -6.41 38.03 4.75
N THR A 194 -7.04 36.85 4.76
CA THR A 194 -6.51 35.66 4.07
C THR A 194 -7.16 35.52 2.70
N LEU A 195 -6.39 35.46 1.62
CA LEU A 195 -6.96 35.18 0.30
C LEU A 195 -7.43 33.73 0.22
N ALA A 196 -8.66 33.52 -0.27
CA ALA A 196 -9.07 32.23 -0.77
C ALA A 196 -8.18 31.90 -1.98
N THR A 197 -7.51 30.76 -1.95
CA THR A 197 -6.98 30.16 -3.17
C THR A 197 -8.16 29.90 -4.11
N PRO A 198 -8.04 30.16 -5.42
CA PRO A 198 -9.02 29.63 -6.36
C PRO A 198 -9.13 28.12 -6.14
N ALA A 199 -10.35 27.58 -6.24
CA ALA A 199 -10.57 26.15 -6.08
C ALA A 199 -9.62 25.41 -7.03
N ALA A 200 -8.73 24.58 -6.47
CA ALA A 200 -7.83 23.80 -7.29
C ALA A 200 -8.69 22.89 -8.17
N VAL A 201 -8.56 23.02 -9.48
CA VAL A 201 -9.15 22.07 -10.42
C VAL A 201 -8.13 20.95 -10.57
N LEU A 202 -8.54 19.72 -10.34
CA LEU A 202 -7.67 18.56 -10.46
C LEU A 202 -7.23 18.42 -11.93
N ASP A 203 -5.92 18.43 -12.19
CA ASP A 203 -5.39 18.29 -13.54
C ASP A 203 -5.52 16.83 -14.00
N ALA A 204 -6.57 16.55 -14.76
CA ALA A 204 -6.84 15.24 -15.33
C ALA A 204 -5.68 14.67 -16.18
N SER A 205 -4.78 15.52 -16.72
CA SER A 205 -3.61 15.05 -17.45
C SER A 205 -2.54 14.40 -16.55
N THR A 206 -2.65 14.59 -15.23
CA THR A 206 -1.77 14.00 -14.20
C THR A 206 -2.32 12.73 -13.56
N LEU A 207 -3.50 12.26 -13.98
CA LEU A 207 -4.11 11.03 -13.45
C LEU A 207 -3.76 9.81 -14.32
N TYR A 208 -3.45 8.68 -13.68
CA TYR A 208 -3.37 7.38 -14.35
C TYR A 208 -4.76 6.96 -14.84
N SER A 209 -4.84 6.35 -16.03
CA SER A 209 -5.98 5.48 -16.34
C SER A 209 -6.00 4.26 -15.39
N PHE A 210 -7.04 3.42 -15.47
CA PHE A 210 -7.05 2.17 -14.70
C PHE A 210 -6.16 1.10 -15.34
N ASP A 211 -6.05 1.10 -16.67
CA ASP A 211 -5.25 0.14 -17.44
C ASP A 211 -3.80 0.60 -17.69
N GLY A 212 -3.38 1.76 -17.18
CA GLY A 212 -2.05 2.35 -17.40
C GLY A 212 -1.81 2.92 -18.81
N ALA A 213 -2.78 2.82 -19.74
CA ALA A 213 -2.64 3.31 -21.10
C ALA A 213 -2.57 4.85 -21.16
N GLY A 214 -1.80 5.37 -22.12
CA GLY A 214 -1.62 6.82 -22.30
C GLY A 214 -0.66 7.49 -21.32
N ASN A 215 0.02 6.73 -20.45
CA ASN A 215 1.11 7.25 -19.61
C ASN A 215 2.21 7.83 -20.51
N ASN A 216 2.79 7.04 -21.41
CA ASN A 216 3.73 7.53 -22.42
C ASN A 216 2.98 8.07 -23.65
N LEU A 217 3.20 9.35 -24.00
CA LEU A 217 2.49 10.03 -25.09
C LEU A 217 2.91 9.55 -26.50
N ALA A 218 4.14 9.05 -26.66
CA ALA A 218 4.65 8.55 -27.94
C ALA A 218 4.38 7.06 -28.13
N ASN A 219 4.33 6.30 -27.03
CA ASN A 219 4.07 4.86 -27.01
C ASN A 219 2.92 4.54 -26.02
N PRO A 220 1.64 4.81 -26.37
CA PRO A 220 0.54 4.79 -25.40
C PRO A 220 0.24 3.45 -24.71
N LEU A 221 0.83 2.34 -25.18
CA LEU A 221 0.67 1.01 -24.60
C LEU A 221 1.83 0.60 -23.67
N TRP A 222 2.91 1.37 -23.59
CA TRP A 222 4.04 1.05 -22.71
C TRP A 222 3.59 1.05 -21.24
N GLY A 223 3.82 -0.08 -20.56
CA GLY A 223 3.39 -0.30 -19.18
C GLY A 223 1.88 -0.51 -18.97
N SER A 224 1.05 -0.53 -20.03
CA SER A 224 -0.39 -0.74 -19.87
C SER A 224 -0.74 -2.23 -19.73
N ALA A 225 -1.81 -2.52 -18.99
CA ALA A 225 -2.33 -3.86 -18.78
C ALA A 225 -2.68 -4.55 -20.11
N GLY A 226 -2.45 -5.85 -20.20
CA GLY A 226 -2.69 -6.67 -21.40
C GLY A 226 -1.55 -6.69 -22.43
N ASN A 227 -0.42 -6.03 -22.16
CA ASN A 227 0.74 -6.04 -23.06
C ASN A 227 1.72 -7.20 -22.81
N ALA A 228 2.56 -7.45 -23.82
CA ALA A 228 3.65 -8.40 -23.72
C ALA A 228 4.72 -7.95 -22.70
N LEU A 229 5.26 -8.89 -21.93
CA LEU A 229 6.47 -8.68 -21.15
C LEU A 229 7.67 -8.46 -22.09
N ILE A 230 8.55 -7.52 -21.75
CA ILE A 230 9.82 -7.32 -22.45
C ILE A 230 10.86 -8.33 -21.96
N ARG A 231 12.02 -8.38 -22.64
CA ARG A 231 13.17 -9.19 -22.22
C ARG A 231 14.44 -8.37 -22.28
N LYS A 232 15.38 -8.67 -21.39
CA LYS A 232 16.73 -8.07 -21.37
C LYS A 232 17.77 -9.07 -21.86
N SER A 233 17.55 -10.36 -21.61
CA SER A 233 18.24 -11.49 -22.24
C SER A 233 17.51 -11.94 -23.52
N GLY A 234 18.20 -12.68 -24.39
CA GLY A 234 17.58 -13.32 -25.55
C GLY A 234 16.61 -14.44 -25.15
N VAL A 235 15.75 -14.88 -26.08
CA VAL A 235 14.89 -16.06 -25.85
C VAL A 235 15.73 -17.33 -25.81
N ALA A 236 15.46 -18.20 -24.84
CA ALA A 236 16.16 -19.48 -24.65
C ALA A 236 15.25 -20.72 -24.81
N TYR A 237 14.15 -20.57 -25.55
CA TYR A 237 13.33 -21.70 -25.98
C TYR A 237 14.16 -22.73 -26.74
N GLY A 238 13.90 -24.02 -26.53
CA GLY A 238 14.70 -25.12 -27.13
C GLY A 238 14.64 -25.19 -28.66
N ASP A 239 13.59 -24.63 -29.25
CA ASP A 239 13.39 -24.44 -30.70
C ASP A 239 13.60 -22.96 -31.13
N SER A 240 14.12 -22.12 -30.22
CA SER A 240 14.20 -20.65 -30.36
C SER A 240 12.85 -19.94 -30.63
N MET A 241 11.71 -20.59 -30.35
CA MET A 241 10.38 -20.07 -30.65
C MET A 241 9.37 -20.25 -29.50
N SER A 242 9.16 -21.47 -29.01
CA SER A 242 8.08 -21.78 -28.06
C SER A 242 8.27 -23.02 -27.20
N THR A 243 9.14 -23.96 -27.59
CA THR A 243 9.42 -25.20 -26.83
C THR A 243 10.16 -24.84 -25.54
N PRO A 244 9.65 -25.17 -24.34
CA PRO A 244 10.21 -24.74 -23.06
C PRO A 244 11.74 -24.91 -22.93
N ALA A 245 12.37 -23.96 -22.26
CA ALA A 245 13.82 -23.95 -22.04
C ALA A 245 14.28 -25.07 -21.09
N GLY A 246 15.58 -25.36 -21.10
CA GLY A 246 16.19 -26.25 -20.10
C GLY A 246 15.82 -27.73 -20.24
N ALA A 247 15.54 -28.23 -21.44
CA ALA A 247 15.21 -29.64 -21.70
C ALA A 247 16.31 -30.64 -21.25
N SER A 248 17.56 -30.18 -21.11
CA SER A 248 18.70 -30.94 -20.58
C SER A 248 18.92 -30.79 -19.06
N ARG A 249 18.08 -30.01 -18.37
CA ARG A 249 18.16 -29.81 -16.91
C ARG A 249 17.33 -30.88 -16.18
N PRO A 250 17.65 -31.24 -14.92
CA PRO A 250 16.82 -32.13 -14.11
C PRO A 250 15.39 -31.61 -13.95
N SER A 251 14.46 -32.48 -13.51
CA SER A 251 13.09 -32.04 -13.22
C SER A 251 13.08 -30.98 -12.12
N ALA A 252 12.14 -30.04 -12.18
CA ALA A 252 12.03 -28.96 -11.20
C ALA A 252 11.88 -29.50 -9.76
N ARG A 253 11.14 -30.61 -9.58
CA ARG A 253 10.99 -31.29 -8.29
C ARG A 253 12.27 -31.93 -7.76
N LEU A 254 13.10 -32.52 -8.63
CA LEU A 254 14.41 -33.03 -8.21
C LEU A 254 15.33 -31.90 -7.73
N ILE A 255 15.28 -30.73 -8.39
CA ILE A 255 16.02 -29.54 -7.97
C ILE A 255 15.49 -29.04 -6.62
N SER A 256 14.18 -28.81 -6.49
CA SER A 256 13.52 -28.40 -5.24
C SER A 256 13.89 -29.30 -4.05
N ASN A 257 13.78 -30.62 -4.20
CA ASN A 257 14.19 -31.59 -3.17
C ASN A 257 15.66 -31.49 -2.77
N THR A 258 16.54 -31.11 -3.70
CA THR A 258 17.99 -31.11 -3.49
C THR A 258 18.47 -29.80 -2.86
N VAL A 259 17.99 -28.65 -3.33
CA VAL A 259 18.47 -27.33 -2.88
C VAL A 259 17.49 -26.58 -1.97
N SER A 260 16.17 -26.80 -2.07
CA SER A 260 15.16 -25.95 -1.42
C SER A 260 14.51 -26.54 -0.18
N ALA A 261 14.86 -27.75 0.24
CA ALA A 261 14.32 -28.34 1.46
C ALA A 261 14.87 -27.65 2.72
N GLN A 262 14.04 -26.84 3.37
CA GLN A 262 14.34 -26.22 4.66
C GLN A 262 14.01 -27.18 5.82
N SER A 263 15.01 -27.54 6.64
CA SER A 263 14.85 -28.45 7.79
C SER A 263 14.90 -27.75 9.15
N ALA A 264 15.25 -26.47 9.18
CA ALA A 264 15.33 -25.61 10.36
C ALA A 264 15.14 -24.15 9.93
N SER A 265 14.73 -23.28 10.86
CA SER A 265 14.66 -21.85 10.59
C SER A 265 16.06 -21.29 10.30
N VAL A 266 16.14 -20.41 9.31
CA VAL A 266 17.33 -19.65 8.93
C VAL A 266 16.85 -18.21 8.76
N THR A 267 16.93 -17.42 9.83
CA THR A 267 16.49 -16.01 9.82
C THR A 267 17.41 -15.14 8.98
N ASN A 268 16.87 -14.13 8.29
CA ASN A 268 17.69 -13.22 7.48
C ASN A 268 18.81 -12.55 8.30
N ASP A 269 20.02 -12.61 7.75
CA ASP A 269 21.28 -12.10 8.32
C ASP A 269 21.34 -10.57 8.56
N ARG A 270 20.45 -9.82 7.90
CA ARG A 270 20.27 -8.37 8.01
C ARG A 270 19.04 -7.98 8.81
N GLU A 271 18.44 -8.93 9.53
CA GLU A 271 17.29 -8.71 10.41
C GLU A 271 16.07 -8.11 9.69
N MET A 272 15.92 -8.39 8.40
CA MET A 272 14.71 -8.01 7.66
C MET A 272 13.48 -8.65 8.31
N SER A 273 12.45 -7.85 8.53
CA SER A 273 11.19 -8.33 9.07
C SER A 273 10.34 -9.01 7.99
N ASP A 274 9.23 -9.61 8.40
CA ASP A 274 8.25 -10.20 7.48
C ASP A 274 7.69 -9.19 6.47
N PHE A 275 7.67 -7.89 6.79
CA PHE A 275 7.32 -6.84 5.81
C PHE A 275 8.20 -6.85 4.54
N ALA A 276 9.39 -7.46 4.58
CA ALA A 276 10.22 -7.71 3.41
C ALA A 276 9.56 -8.59 2.35
N TYR A 277 8.69 -9.54 2.74
CA TYR A 277 7.86 -10.30 1.81
C TYR A 277 6.43 -9.74 1.71
N VAL A 278 5.81 -9.27 2.82
CA VAL A 278 4.43 -8.78 2.80
C VAL A 278 4.27 -7.55 1.89
N TRP A 279 5.18 -6.57 1.97
CA TRP A 279 5.20 -5.44 1.02
C TRP A 279 5.63 -5.87 -0.39
N GLY A 280 6.62 -6.78 -0.47
CA GLY A 280 7.11 -7.30 -1.75
C GLY A 280 5.99 -7.94 -2.58
N GLN A 281 5.14 -8.75 -1.94
CA GLN A 281 3.96 -9.35 -2.54
C GLN A 281 2.87 -8.30 -2.87
N PHE A 282 2.58 -7.38 -1.93
CA PHE A 282 1.64 -6.29 -2.17
C PHE A 282 2.04 -5.40 -3.36
N LEU A 283 3.35 -5.26 -3.62
CA LEU A 283 3.92 -4.52 -4.74
C LEU A 283 3.99 -5.36 -6.03
N ASP A 284 4.34 -6.65 -5.98
CA ASP A 284 4.26 -7.55 -7.15
C ASP A 284 2.83 -7.57 -7.70
N HIS A 285 1.84 -7.55 -6.79
CA HIS A 285 0.44 -7.58 -7.17
C HIS A 285 -0.07 -6.28 -7.81
N ASP A 286 0.71 -5.19 -7.72
CA ASP A 286 0.48 -3.94 -8.47
C ASP A 286 1.07 -4.04 -9.89
N ILE A 287 2.36 -4.41 -9.96
CA ILE A 287 3.18 -4.24 -11.17
C ILE A 287 3.25 -5.47 -12.08
N ASN A 288 2.75 -6.63 -11.64
CA ASN A 288 2.98 -7.91 -12.29
C ASN A 288 1.83 -8.93 -12.09
N ARG A 289 1.37 -9.52 -13.20
CA ARG A 289 0.51 -10.70 -13.21
C ARG A 289 0.55 -11.43 -14.55
N SER A 290 0.83 -12.72 -14.54
CA SER A 290 0.67 -13.61 -15.70
C SER A 290 -0.21 -14.80 -15.33
N THR A 291 -1.27 -15.10 -16.09
CA THR A 291 -2.12 -16.28 -15.84
C THR A 291 -1.64 -17.51 -16.59
N ASN A 292 -2.03 -18.68 -16.07
CA ASN A 292 -1.84 -19.96 -16.74
C ASN A 292 -2.88 -20.12 -17.88
N GLY A 293 -2.45 -20.67 -19.00
CA GLY A 293 -3.30 -21.09 -20.12
C GLY A 293 -3.69 -22.57 -20.05
N SER A 294 -4.19 -23.11 -21.17
CA SER A 294 -4.67 -24.50 -21.26
C SER A 294 -3.58 -25.53 -21.60
N GLU A 295 -2.45 -25.10 -22.19
CA GLU A 295 -1.35 -25.97 -22.61
C GLU A 295 -0.64 -26.57 -21.40
N LYS A 296 -0.59 -27.91 -21.30
CA LYS A 296 -0.03 -28.62 -20.14
C LYS A 296 1.48 -28.79 -20.26
N PHE A 297 2.19 -28.54 -19.17
CA PHE A 297 3.64 -28.75 -19.06
C PHE A 297 3.98 -29.27 -17.64
N PRO A 298 3.44 -30.43 -17.26
CA PRO A 298 3.46 -30.93 -15.88
C PRO A 298 4.89 -31.23 -15.41
N ILE A 299 5.13 -31.09 -14.11
CA ILE A 299 6.44 -31.27 -13.50
C ILE A 299 6.62 -32.75 -13.14
N THR A 300 7.63 -33.41 -13.72
CA THR A 300 7.98 -34.79 -13.40
C THR A 300 8.45 -34.94 -11.96
N VAL A 301 7.76 -35.78 -11.18
CA VAL A 301 8.13 -36.13 -9.81
C VAL A 301 9.15 -37.29 -9.86
N PRO A 302 10.27 -37.24 -9.10
CA PRO A 302 11.18 -38.37 -8.97
C PRO A 302 10.47 -39.61 -8.41
N ALA A 303 10.85 -40.81 -8.86
CA ALA A 303 10.32 -42.04 -8.27
C ALA A 303 10.67 -42.10 -6.78
N SER A 304 9.68 -42.48 -5.96
CA SER A 304 9.79 -42.52 -4.49
C SER A 304 9.98 -41.14 -3.82
N ASP A 305 9.52 -40.05 -4.46
CA ASP A 305 9.40 -38.75 -3.79
C ASP A 305 8.51 -38.88 -2.54
N PRO A 306 8.99 -38.49 -1.34
CA PRO A 306 8.29 -38.78 -0.09
C PRO A 306 6.94 -38.07 0.04
N SER A 307 6.72 -36.97 -0.69
CA SER A 307 5.49 -36.19 -0.66
C SER A 307 4.56 -36.56 -1.81
N PHE A 308 5.08 -36.60 -3.05
CA PHE A 308 4.25 -36.69 -4.27
C PHE A 308 4.23 -38.07 -4.93
N ASP A 309 5.17 -38.97 -4.60
CA ASP A 309 5.19 -40.37 -5.06
C ASP A 309 5.65 -41.36 -3.96
N PRO A 310 5.04 -41.36 -2.76
CA PRO A 310 5.49 -42.21 -1.65
C PRO A 310 5.35 -43.72 -1.91
N ALA A 311 4.57 -44.10 -2.93
CA ALA A 311 4.42 -45.49 -3.39
C ALA A 311 5.47 -45.91 -4.44
N GLY A 312 6.35 -45.00 -4.87
CA GLY A 312 7.42 -45.28 -5.82
C GLY A 312 6.96 -45.67 -7.22
N THR A 313 5.83 -45.12 -7.71
CA THR A 313 5.27 -45.52 -9.01
C THR A 313 6.07 -44.97 -10.19
N GLY A 314 6.89 -43.94 -9.99
CA GLY A 314 7.71 -43.30 -11.03
C GLY A 314 6.90 -42.61 -12.14
N SER A 315 5.59 -42.43 -11.93
CA SER A 315 4.63 -41.94 -12.93
C SER A 315 3.83 -40.72 -12.47
N LYS A 316 4.17 -40.16 -11.30
CA LYS A 316 3.50 -39.00 -10.72
C LYS A 316 4.02 -37.70 -11.34
N THR A 317 3.15 -36.69 -11.37
CA THR A 317 3.51 -35.33 -11.79
C THR A 317 2.81 -34.30 -10.91
N ILE A 318 3.44 -33.15 -10.71
CA ILE A 318 2.78 -31.97 -10.14
C ILE A 318 2.15 -31.19 -11.30
N SER A 319 0.90 -30.75 -11.12
CA SER A 319 0.15 -30.05 -12.16
C SER A 319 0.79 -28.70 -12.49
N PHE A 320 1.06 -28.46 -13.77
CA PHE A 320 1.50 -27.17 -14.28
C PHE A 320 0.94 -26.97 -15.69
N SER A 321 0.44 -25.75 -15.96
CA SER A 321 -0.01 -25.33 -17.28
C SER A 321 0.74 -24.06 -17.66
N ARG A 322 1.19 -23.98 -18.91
CA ARG A 322 2.02 -22.90 -19.45
C ARG A 322 1.28 -21.57 -19.42
N SER A 323 1.97 -20.47 -19.19
CA SER A 323 1.39 -19.14 -19.12
C SER A 323 0.78 -18.69 -20.45
N ASN A 324 -0.29 -17.88 -20.34
CA ASN A 324 -0.93 -17.24 -21.48
C ASN A 324 0.04 -16.30 -22.20
N VAL A 325 -0.17 -16.15 -23.50
CA VAL A 325 0.78 -15.51 -24.43
C VAL A 325 0.17 -14.27 -25.06
N ALA A 326 1.04 -13.32 -25.42
CA ALA A 326 0.64 -12.14 -26.16
C ALA A 326 0.15 -12.54 -27.56
N ALA A 327 -0.99 -11.98 -27.98
CA ALA A 327 -1.63 -12.33 -29.25
C ALA A 327 -0.68 -12.12 -30.43
N GLY A 328 -0.59 -13.12 -31.32
CA GLY A 328 0.29 -13.10 -32.49
C GLY A 328 1.76 -13.46 -32.23
N THR A 329 2.16 -13.75 -31.00
CA THR A 329 3.54 -14.20 -30.67
C THR A 329 3.68 -15.73 -30.73
N GLY A 330 4.92 -16.24 -30.77
CA GLY A 330 5.19 -17.68 -30.85
C GLY A 330 4.93 -18.30 -32.22
N THR A 331 5.08 -17.51 -33.29
CA THR A 331 4.76 -17.90 -34.67
C THR A 331 5.98 -18.24 -35.53
N SER A 332 7.17 -17.80 -35.11
CA SER A 332 8.46 -18.14 -35.76
C SER A 332 9.63 -17.83 -34.81
N THR A 333 10.85 -18.20 -35.19
CA THR A 333 12.06 -17.78 -34.45
C THR A 333 12.31 -16.27 -34.48
N ALA A 334 11.76 -15.55 -35.48
CA ALA A 334 11.78 -14.09 -35.54
C ALA A 334 10.67 -13.42 -34.71
N ASN A 335 9.66 -14.19 -34.28
CA ASN A 335 8.55 -13.76 -33.44
C ASN A 335 8.23 -14.85 -32.40
N PRO A 336 9.16 -15.08 -31.44
CA PRO A 336 9.03 -16.13 -30.43
C PRO A 336 7.91 -15.82 -29.43
N ARG A 337 7.55 -16.81 -28.60
CA ARG A 337 6.48 -16.71 -27.60
C ARG A 337 6.82 -15.62 -26.56
N GLN A 338 5.88 -14.72 -26.32
CA GLN A 338 5.94 -13.75 -25.23
C GLN A 338 4.75 -13.95 -24.30
N GLN A 339 4.97 -13.80 -23.00
CA GLN A 339 3.91 -13.82 -21.99
C GLN A 339 3.28 -12.42 -21.86
N THR A 340 2.04 -12.39 -21.38
CA THR A 340 1.27 -11.15 -21.19
C THR A 340 1.25 -10.74 -19.71
N GLY A 341 1.51 -9.47 -19.43
CA GLY A 341 1.20 -8.85 -18.14
C GLY A 341 -0.27 -8.40 -18.11
N LEU A 342 -1.04 -8.83 -17.11
CA LEU A 342 -2.49 -8.56 -17.01
C LEU A 342 -2.86 -7.37 -16.12
N VAL A 343 -1.89 -6.81 -15.41
CA VAL A 343 -2.01 -5.59 -14.61
C VAL A 343 -1.09 -4.52 -15.21
N THR A 344 -1.17 -3.29 -14.70
CA THR A 344 -0.27 -2.20 -15.08
C THR A 344 1.17 -2.55 -14.69
N ALA A 345 2.17 -1.95 -15.35
CA ALA A 345 3.57 -2.10 -14.92
C ALA A 345 3.97 -1.04 -13.89
N PHE A 346 3.21 0.06 -13.81
CA PHE A 346 3.50 1.21 -12.94
C PHE A 346 3.22 0.89 -11.48
N VAL A 347 3.90 1.58 -10.57
CA VAL A 347 3.53 1.59 -9.14
C VAL A 347 2.37 2.58 -9.00
N ASP A 348 1.20 2.22 -9.52
CA ASP A 348 0.01 3.08 -9.66
C ASP A 348 -1.19 2.64 -8.82
N GLY A 349 -0.95 1.76 -7.85
CA GLY A 349 -1.94 1.36 -6.86
C GLY A 349 -3.05 0.49 -7.45
N SER A 350 -2.83 -0.16 -8.60
CA SER A 350 -3.81 -1.02 -9.26
C SER A 350 -4.18 -2.24 -8.41
N GLN A 351 -3.33 -2.69 -7.48
CA GLN A 351 -3.71 -3.69 -6.48
C GLN A 351 -4.79 -3.20 -5.49
N ILE A 352 -4.88 -1.88 -5.27
CA ILE A 352 -5.91 -1.21 -4.45
C ILE A 352 -7.12 -0.82 -5.31
N TYR A 353 -6.89 -0.25 -6.50
CA TYR A 353 -7.91 0.42 -7.31
C TYR A 353 -8.45 -0.39 -8.50
N GLY A 354 -7.76 -1.46 -8.89
CA GLY A 354 -8.08 -2.31 -10.04
C GLY A 354 -7.42 -1.83 -11.34
N SER A 355 -6.96 -2.78 -12.16
CA SER A 355 -6.37 -2.51 -13.48
C SER A 355 -7.41 -2.31 -14.60
N ASP A 356 -8.71 -2.26 -14.25
CA ASP A 356 -9.81 -2.06 -15.19
C ASP A 356 -10.96 -1.24 -14.57
N ALA A 357 -11.72 -0.54 -15.42
CA ALA A 357 -12.77 0.36 -14.98
C ALA A 357 -13.99 -0.35 -14.35
N ALA A 358 -14.28 -1.60 -14.71
CA ALA A 358 -15.41 -2.33 -14.13
C ALA A 358 -15.11 -2.72 -12.67
N ARG A 359 -13.89 -3.19 -12.40
CA ARG A 359 -13.41 -3.43 -11.04
C ARG A 359 -13.27 -2.14 -10.23
N ALA A 360 -12.65 -1.10 -10.78
CA ALA A 360 -12.52 0.18 -10.09
C ALA A 360 -13.88 0.74 -9.66
N ASN A 361 -14.90 0.66 -10.53
CA ASN A 361 -16.27 1.06 -10.21
C ASN A 361 -16.95 0.13 -9.18
N ALA A 362 -16.64 -1.17 -9.17
CA ALA A 362 -17.16 -2.10 -8.17
C ALA A 362 -16.63 -1.82 -6.75
N LEU A 363 -15.43 -1.25 -6.64
CA LEU A 363 -14.77 -0.88 -5.39
C LEU A 363 -15.24 0.48 -4.83
N ARG A 364 -15.83 1.37 -5.63
CA ARG A 364 -16.20 2.74 -5.22
C ARG A 364 -17.57 2.83 -4.54
N SER A 365 -17.67 3.63 -3.49
CA SER A 365 -18.96 3.99 -2.87
C SER A 365 -19.76 4.98 -3.72
N PHE A 366 -19.07 5.79 -4.52
CA PHE A 366 -19.60 6.98 -5.20
C PHE A 366 -20.21 8.03 -4.24
N VAL A 367 -19.73 8.04 -2.98
CA VAL A 367 -20.08 9.02 -1.97
C VAL A 367 -18.82 9.52 -1.25
N GLY A 368 -18.53 10.81 -1.39
CA GLY A 368 -17.42 11.50 -0.73
C GLY A 368 -16.03 11.08 -1.21
N GLY A 369 -15.93 10.56 -2.43
CA GLY A 369 -14.71 10.10 -3.08
C GLY A 369 -14.15 8.80 -2.47
N LYS A 370 -15.00 7.94 -1.90
CA LYS A 370 -14.57 6.80 -1.07
C LYS A 370 -14.61 5.44 -1.79
N LEU A 371 -13.82 4.51 -1.27
CA LEU A 371 -13.95 3.08 -1.51
C LEU A 371 -15.00 2.47 -0.56
N ARG A 372 -15.65 1.40 -1.00
CA ARG A 372 -16.58 0.59 -0.20
C ARG A 372 -15.84 -0.15 0.90
N THR A 373 -16.56 -0.46 1.96
CA THR A 373 -16.09 -1.26 3.10
C THR A 373 -17.14 -2.32 3.43
N SER A 374 -16.75 -3.35 4.18
CA SER A 374 -17.67 -4.18 4.95
C SER A 374 -17.65 -3.78 6.43
N ASP A 375 -18.34 -4.55 7.28
CA ASP A 375 -18.37 -4.33 8.73
C ASP A 375 -16.95 -4.34 9.33
N GLY A 376 -16.74 -3.55 10.39
CA GLY A 376 -15.41 -3.39 10.98
C GLY A 376 -14.42 -2.58 10.13
N ASN A 377 -14.90 -1.81 9.13
CA ASN A 377 -14.04 -1.04 8.23
C ASN A 377 -13.03 -1.92 7.47
N MET A 378 -13.44 -3.16 7.16
CA MET A 378 -12.71 -4.13 6.36
C MET A 378 -12.98 -3.92 4.86
N LEU A 379 -12.21 -4.58 4.00
CA LEU A 379 -12.49 -4.63 2.56
C LEU A 379 -13.93 -5.12 2.28
N PRO A 380 -14.57 -4.69 1.18
CA PRO A 380 -15.90 -5.17 0.80
C PRO A 380 -15.82 -6.65 0.40
N PHE A 381 -16.87 -7.45 0.62
CA PHE A 381 -16.93 -8.82 0.12
C PHE A 381 -17.25 -8.86 -1.39
N ASN A 382 -16.79 -9.91 -2.09
CA ASN A 382 -17.02 -10.12 -3.52
C ASN A 382 -18.46 -10.62 -3.84
N THR A 383 -19.47 -9.90 -3.36
CA THR A 383 -20.89 -10.22 -3.58
C THR A 383 -21.34 -10.02 -5.03
N GLY A 384 -20.56 -9.27 -5.83
CA GLY A 384 -20.81 -9.03 -7.25
C GLY A 384 -20.32 -10.14 -8.18
N GLY A 385 -19.60 -11.15 -7.68
CA GLY A 385 -19.09 -12.25 -8.49
C GLY A 385 -18.02 -11.83 -9.52
N LEU A 386 -17.19 -10.85 -9.19
CA LEU A 386 -16.01 -10.54 -10.00
C LEU A 386 -14.99 -11.68 -9.87
N ALA A 387 -14.07 -11.81 -10.84
CA ALA A 387 -13.02 -12.82 -10.78
C ALA A 387 -12.11 -12.58 -9.57
N ASN A 388 -12.06 -13.54 -8.65
CA ASN A 388 -11.08 -13.61 -7.56
C ASN A 388 -10.39 -14.97 -7.62
N ASP A 389 -9.10 -15.00 -7.30
CA ASP A 389 -8.38 -16.26 -7.16
C ASP A 389 -8.75 -16.88 -5.78
N ASN A 390 -8.91 -18.21 -5.71
CA ASN A 390 -9.37 -18.95 -4.52
C ASN A 390 -8.82 -20.38 -4.52
N ASP A 391 -7.51 -20.54 -4.74
CA ASP A 391 -6.92 -21.83 -5.13
C ASP A 391 -6.96 -22.91 -4.03
N SER A 392 -7.08 -22.53 -2.75
CA SER A 392 -7.23 -23.48 -1.64
C SER A 392 -8.69 -23.92 -1.39
N HIS A 393 -9.67 -23.16 -1.89
CA HIS A 393 -11.11 -23.33 -1.65
C HIS A 393 -11.52 -23.46 -0.16
N VAL A 394 -10.70 -23.00 0.79
CA VAL A 394 -10.99 -23.03 2.24
C VAL A 394 -12.25 -22.22 2.57
N MET A 395 -12.46 -21.11 1.85
CA MET A 395 -13.63 -20.25 1.97
C MET A 395 -14.41 -20.21 0.65
N PRO A 396 -15.75 -20.08 0.66
CA PRO A 396 -16.52 -19.85 -0.55
C PRO A 396 -16.27 -18.42 -1.09
N ASP A 397 -16.30 -18.24 -2.41
CA ASP A 397 -15.99 -16.97 -3.09
C ASP A 397 -16.75 -15.76 -2.54
N SER A 398 -18.01 -15.95 -2.11
CA SER A 398 -18.86 -14.91 -1.51
C SER A 398 -18.38 -14.42 -0.13
N ARG A 399 -17.45 -15.13 0.51
CA ARG A 399 -16.76 -14.74 1.74
C ARG A 399 -15.34 -14.23 1.50
N LEU A 400 -14.86 -14.16 0.27
CA LEU A 400 -13.62 -13.49 -0.07
C LEU A 400 -13.83 -11.98 -0.20
N PHE A 401 -12.82 -11.21 0.20
CA PHE A 401 -12.76 -9.77 0.00
C PHE A 401 -12.55 -9.42 -1.48
N LEU A 402 -13.02 -8.23 -1.88
CA LEU A 402 -12.80 -7.63 -3.18
C LEU A 402 -11.85 -6.44 -3.01
N ALA A 403 -10.73 -6.48 -3.72
CA ALA A 403 -9.76 -5.38 -3.84
C ALA A 403 -9.44 -5.13 -5.32
N GLY A 404 -8.43 -4.31 -5.61
CA GLY A 404 -7.97 -4.04 -6.97
C GLY A 404 -7.37 -5.25 -7.67
N ASP A 405 -6.50 -6.00 -7.00
CA ASP A 405 -5.97 -7.27 -7.53
C ASP A 405 -6.82 -8.48 -7.10
N VAL A 406 -6.88 -9.50 -7.96
CA VAL A 406 -7.71 -10.70 -7.75
C VAL A 406 -7.15 -11.66 -6.68
N ARG A 407 -5.86 -11.55 -6.36
CA ARG A 407 -5.11 -12.37 -5.40
C ARG A 407 -5.10 -11.77 -3.99
N ALA A 408 -5.82 -10.68 -3.74
CA ALA A 408 -5.81 -9.96 -2.45
C ALA A 408 -6.20 -10.78 -1.21
N ASN A 409 -6.75 -11.98 -1.41
CA ASN A 409 -7.10 -12.93 -0.34
C ASN A 409 -6.06 -14.02 -0.11
N GLU A 410 -4.96 -14.06 -0.89
CA GLU A 410 -4.00 -15.17 -0.89
C GLU A 410 -3.54 -15.53 0.52
N ASN A 411 -3.16 -14.55 1.35
CA ASN A 411 -2.89 -14.75 2.77
C ASN A 411 -3.39 -13.56 3.63
N PRO A 412 -3.50 -13.72 4.98
CA PRO A 412 -3.96 -12.68 5.89
C PRO A 412 -3.10 -11.41 5.93
N ASP A 413 -1.78 -11.50 5.77
CA ASP A 413 -0.89 -10.33 5.85
C ASP A 413 -1.10 -9.42 4.62
N LEU A 414 -1.21 -10.00 3.44
CA LEU A 414 -1.57 -9.31 2.20
C LEU A 414 -2.96 -8.67 2.30
N ALA A 415 -3.96 -9.42 2.79
CA ALA A 415 -5.31 -8.89 3.02
C ALA A 415 -5.33 -7.75 4.04
N SER A 416 -4.42 -7.78 5.02
CA SER A 416 -4.22 -6.73 6.01
C SER A 416 -3.67 -5.45 5.38
N LEU A 417 -2.60 -5.53 4.56
CA LEU A 417 -2.11 -4.35 3.81
C LEU A 417 -3.16 -3.79 2.84
N GLN A 418 -3.87 -4.64 2.11
CA GLN A 418 -4.98 -4.22 1.24
C GLN A 418 -6.06 -3.45 2.01
N THR A 419 -6.37 -3.89 3.24
CA THR A 419 -7.29 -3.17 4.13
C THR A 419 -6.69 -1.84 4.61
N VAL A 420 -5.42 -1.79 5.00
CA VAL A 420 -4.72 -0.54 5.40
C VAL A 420 -4.82 0.53 4.30
N PHE A 421 -4.51 0.19 3.04
CA PHE A 421 -4.51 1.17 1.96
C PHE A 421 -5.92 1.60 1.51
N MET A 422 -6.91 0.71 1.63
CA MET A 422 -8.32 1.09 1.49
C MET A 422 -8.74 2.09 2.59
N ARG A 423 -8.36 1.83 3.86
CA ARG A 423 -8.60 2.74 4.99
C ARG A 423 -7.90 4.08 4.78
N GLU A 424 -6.64 4.09 4.32
CA GLU A 424 -5.88 5.32 4.07
C GLU A 424 -6.51 6.15 2.96
N HIS A 425 -6.96 5.53 1.86
CA HIS A 425 -7.73 6.22 0.82
C HIS A 425 -8.98 6.90 1.40
N ASN A 426 -9.77 6.18 2.21
CA ASN A 426 -10.99 6.74 2.82
C ASN A 426 -10.70 7.86 3.83
N ARG A 427 -9.57 7.80 4.54
CA ARG A 427 -9.06 8.85 5.43
C ARG A 427 -8.62 10.09 4.64
N VAL A 428 -7.85 9.89 3.56
CA VAL A 428 -7.35 10.96 2.67
C VAL A 428 -8.51 11.63 1.91
N ALA A 429 -9.46 10.87 1.36
CA ALA A 429 -10.68 11.40 0.74
C ALA A 429 -11.47 12.30 1.70
N THR A 430 -11.64 11.87 2.95
CA THR A 430 -12.31 12.68 3.99
C THR A 430 -11.56 13.99 4.27
N ARG A 431 -10.22 13.96 4.35
CA ARG A 431 -9.37 15.16 4.48
C ARG A 431 -9.56 16.11 3.30
N ILE A 432 -9.51 15.57 2.07
CA ILE A 432 -9.62 16.35 0.82
C ILE A 432 -11.01 16.98 0.67
N GLN A 433 -12.09 16.26 0.95
CA GLN A 433 -13.46 16.82 0.90
C GLN A 433 -13.64 17.91 1.97
N THR A 434 -13.01 17.77 3.14
CA THR A 434 -13.09 18.76 4.23
C THR A 434 -12.38 20.06 3.85
N THR A 435 -11.25 19.98 3.14
CA THR A 435 -10.53 21.17 2.62
C THR A 435 -11.12 21.70 1.31
N ASN A 436 -11.87 20.89 0.56
CA ASN A 436 -12.54 21.27 -0.69
C ASN A 436 -14.04 20.88 -0.66
N PRO A 437 -14.89 21.61 0.10
CA PRO A 437 -16.29 21.21 0.32
C PRO A 437 -17.18 21.23 -0.94
N THR A 438 -16.72 21.89 -2.01
CA THR A 438 -17.45 22.01 -3.29
C THR A 438 -17.00 20.99 -4.34
N TRP A 439 -15.96 20.19 -4.09
CA TRP A 439 -15.53 19.15 -5.01
C TRP A 439 -16.54 18.00 -5.08
N THR A 440 -16.69 17.46 -6.28
CA THR A 440 -17.49 16.28 -6.59
C THR A 440 -16.84 14.99 -6.08
N ASP A 441 -17.62 13.90 -6.03
CA ASP A 441 -17.11 12.56 -5.69
C ASP A 441 -15.89 12.16 -6.54
N GLU A 442 -15.91 12.45 -7.84
CA GLU A 442 -14.83 12.11 -8.76
C GLU A 442 -13.55 12.89 -8.48
N GLU A 443 -13.65 14.20 -8.24
CA GLU A 443 -12.49 15.05 -7.91
C GLU A 443 -11.85 14.62 -6.59
N VAL A 444 -12.66 14.30 -5.57
CA VAL A 444 -12.15 13.78 -4.29
C VAL A 444 -11.54 12.38 -4.45
N TYR A 445 -12.20 11.48 -5.17
CA TYR A 445 -11.71 10.11 -5.42
C TYR A 445 -10.36 10.12 -6.14
N GLN A 446 -10.24 10.87 -7.24
CA GLN A 446 -9.01 10.90 -8.04
C GLN A 446 -7.86 11.58 -7.31
N ALA A 447 -8.12 12.65 -6.55
CA ALA A 447 -7.09 13.29 -5.74
C ALA A 447 -6.64 12.40 -4.56
N ALA A 448 -7.58 11.67 -3.92
CA ALA A 448 -7.25 10.70 -2.88
C ALA A 448 -6.46 9.52 -3.44
N ARG A 449 -6.85 9.00 -4.61
CA ARG A 449 -6.10 7.98 -5.37
C ARG A 449 -4.69 8.47 -5.68
N GLN A 450 -4.52 9.64 -6.27
CA GLN A 450 -3.21 10.20 -6.62
C GLN A 450 -2.29 10.39 -5.40
N TYR A 451 -2.83 10.86 -4.26
CA TYR A 451 -2.07 11.02 -3.03
C TYR A 451 -1.66 9.67 -2.41
N VAL A 452 -2.54 8.67 -2.38
CA VAL A 452 -2.21 7.34 -1.83
C VAL A 452 -1.24 6.57 -2.75
N ILE A 453 -1.35 6.71 -4.07
CA ILE A 453 -0.35 6.20 -5.03
C ILE A 453 1.03 6.80 -4.71
N ALA A 454 1.10 8.11 -4.42
CA ALA A 454 2.33 8.76 -4.03
C ALA A 454 2.91 8.22 -2.70
N GLU A 455 2.09 7.80 -1.75
CA GLU A 455 2.56 7.14 -0.53
C GLU A 455 3.14 5.74 -0.83
N VAL A 456 2.47 4.93 -1.67
CA VAL A 456 3.00 3.62 -2.11
C VAL A 456 4.33 3.79 -2.87
N GLN A 457 4.43 4.78 -3.76
CA GLN A 457 5.65 5.12 -4.48
C GLN A 457 6.77 5.60 -3.54
N ALA A 458 6.47 6.47 -2.58
CA ALA A 458 7.45 6.98 -1.63
C ALA A 458 7.99 5.87 -0.70
N ILE A 459 7.11 5.05 -0.11
CA ILE A 459 7.49 3.92 0.75
C ILE A 459 8.35 2.92 -0.04
N THR A 460 7.93 2.57 -1.26
CA THR A 460 8.66 1.63 -2.12
C THR A 460 10.10 2.08 -2.36
N TYR A 461 10.32 3.34 -2.76
CA TYR A 461 11.64 3.80 -3.20
C TYR A 461 12.52 4.38 -2.09
N ASN A 462 11.93 4.87 -1.00
CA ASN A 462 12.68 5.46 0.11
C ASN A 462 12.91 4.49 1.28
N GLU A 463 12.10 3.43 1.40
CA GLU A 463 12.11 2.50 2.54
C GLU A 463 12.36 1.05 2.09
N PHE A 464 11.49 0.46 1.27
CA PHE A 464 11.56 -0.95 0.86
C PHE A 464 12.79 -1.28 -0.02
N LEU A 465 12.94 -0.62 -1.17
CA LEU A 465 14.04 -0.91 -2.11
C LEU A 465 15.43 -0.68 -1.48
N PRO A 466 15.68 0.39 -0.69
CA PRO A 466 16.93 0.54 0.05
C PRO A 466 17.17 -0.54 1.10
N SER A 467 16.10 -1.07 1.72
CA SER A 467 16.20 -2.14 2.72
C SER A 467 16.57 -3.48 2.07
N LEU A 468 15.95 -3.84 0.94
CA LEU A 468 16.22 -5.06 0.19
C LEU A 468 17.54 -5.03 -0.60
N LEU A 469 17.74 -3.96 -1.39
CA LEU A 469 18.80 -3.88 -2.42
C LEU A 469 20.04 -3.12 -1.96
N GLY A 470 20.00 -2.50 -0.79
CA GLY A 470 21.00 -1.53 -0.36
C GLY A 470 20.79 -0.13 -0.96
N ARG A 471 21.20 0.89 -0.21
CA ARG A 471 20.88 2.32 -0.46
C ARG A 471 21.31 2.88 -1.82
N SER A 472 22.25 2.24 -2.51
CA SER A 472 22.84 2.74 -3.78
C SER A 472 22.36 1.99 -5.03
N ALA A 473 21.55 0.94 -4.91
CA ALA A 473 21.14 0.12 -6.05
C ALA A 473 20.22 0.86 -7.03
N VAL A 474 19.30 1.68 -6.51
CA VAL A 474 18.42 2.57 -7.29
C VAL A 474 18.83 4.02 -6.98
N GLY A 475 19.20 4.78 -8.01
CA GLY A 475 19.67 6.16 -7.84
C GLY A 475 18.56 7.15 -7.42
N GLY A 476 18.88 8.44 -7.33
CA GLY A 476 17.87 9.50 -7.17
C GLY A 476 16.99 9.69 -8.41
N TYR A 477 15.83 10.34 -8.27
CA TYR A 477 14.97 10.68 -9.39
C TYR A 477 15.56 11.83 -10.23
N SER A 478 15.65 11.64 -11.55
CA SER A 478 16.23 12.59 -12.50
C SER A 478 15.19 13.30 -13.39
N GLY A 479 13.89 13.11 -13.12
CA GLY A 479 12.80 13.49 -14.01
C GLY A 479 12.35 12.35 -14.92
N TYR A 480 11.17 12.53 -15.53
CA TYR A 480 10.58 11.61 -16.51
C TYR A 480 11.34 11.66 -17.84
N ASP A 481 11.62 10.49 -18.42
CA ASP A 481 12.22 10.33 -19.74
C ASP A 481 11.27 9.49 -20.63
N SER A 482 10.64 10.16 -21.60
CA SER A 482 9.69 9.53 -22.52
C SER A 482 10.28 8.48 -23.46
N ARG A 483 11.60 8.29 -23.46
CA ARG A 483 12.31 7.26 -24.23
C ARG A 483 12.51 5.96 -23.45
N VAL A 484 12.23 5.95 -22.14
CA VAL A 484 12.34 4.77 -21.29
C VAL A 484 11.07 3.94 -21.39
N ASP A 485 11.22 2.64 -21.66
CA ASP A 485 10.13 1.66 -21.61
C ASP A 485 10.01 1.09 -20.17
N PRO A 486 8.92 1.41 -19.42
CA PRO A 486 8.67 0.90 -18.08
C PRO A 486 8.23 -0.58 -18.07
N SER A 487 7.82 -1.15 -19.21
CA SER A 487 7.19 -2.48 -19.29
C SER A 487 7.97 -3.57 -18.54
N MET A 488 7.24 -4.53 -17.94
CA MET A 488 7.84 -5.57 -17.10
C MET A 488 8.80 -6.47 -17.88
N ALA A 489 10.00 -6.65 -17.35
CA ALA A 489 10.96 -7.64 -17.84
C ALA A 489 10.56 -9.05 -17.40
N ASN A 490 10.63 -10.02 -18.31
CA ASN A 490 10.30 -11.41 -18.02
C ASN A 490 11.24 -12.02 -16.96
N GLU A 491 12.52 -11.64 -16.98
CA GLU A 491 13.52 -12.03 -15.97
C GLU A 491 13.19 -11.50 -14.57
N PHE A 492 12.51 -10.35 -14.47
CA PHE A 492 12.02 -9.80 -13.21
C PHE A 492 10.79 -10.59 -12.73
N ALA A 493 9.74 -10.65 -13.56
CA ALA A 493 8.43 -11.20 -13.23
C ALA A 493 8.41 -12.73 -12.99
N ALA A 494 9.26 -13.46 -13.71
CA ALA A 494 9.32 -14.93 -13.66
C ALA A 494 10.54 -15.49 -12.90
N ALA A 495 11.45 -14.64 -12.40
CA ALA A 495 12.54 -15.06 -11.53
C ALA A 495 12.89 -14.04 -10.43
N ALA A 496 13.48 -12.88 -10.73
CA ALA A 496 14.15 -12.08 -9.71
C ALA A 496 13.22 -11.54 -8.61
N PHE A 497 12.00 -11.11 -8.94
CA PHE A 497 11.04 -10.63 -7.94
C PHE A 497 10.30 -11.76 -7.20
N ARG A 498 10.66 -13.02 -7.47
CA ARG A 498 10.20 -14.22 -6.76
C ARG A 498 11.15 -14.62 -5.62
N TYR A 499 12.05 -13.73 -5.21
CA TYR A 499 12.95 -13.94 -4.07
C TYR A 499 12.18 -14.15 -2.76
N GLY A 500 11.07 -13.40 -2.57
CA GLY A 500 10.29 -13.39 -1.34
C GLY A 500 9.64 -14.73 -0.95
N HIS A 501 9.65 -15.75 -1.82
CA HIS A 501 9.19 -17.09 -1.47
C HIS A 501 10.16 -17.87 -0.55
N SER A 502 11.41 -17.42 -0.43
CA SER A 502 12.39 -17.97 0.54
C SER A 502 12.27 -17.32 1.93
N LEU A 503 11.76 -16.08 2.00
CA LEU A 503 11.56 -15.31 3.24
C LEU A 503 10.43 -15.83 4.15
N LEU A 504 9.56 -16.72 3.65
CA LEU A 504 8.32 -17.13 4.32
C LEU A 504 8.60 -18.07 5.51
N ASP A 505 7.93 -17.85 6.63
CA ASP A 505 7.89 -18.80 7.75
C ASP A 505 6.75 -19.84 7.58
N GLY A 506 6.79 -20.93 8.35
CA GLY A 506 5.74 -21.96 8.36
C GLY A 506 4.48 -21.55 9.15
N GLU A 507 4.55 -20.50 9.96
CA GLU A 507 3.40 -19.94 10.67
C GLU A 507 3.30 -18.42 10.49
N LEU A 508 2.07 -17.88 10.52
CA LEU A 508 1.79 -16.46 10.64
C LEU A 508 1.41 -16.16 12.11
N PRO A 509 2.27 -15.48 12.88
CA PRO A 509 1.96 -15.11 14.26
C PRO A 509 0.85 -14.04 14.33
N ARG A 510 0.27 -13.87 15.52
CA ARG A 510 -0.65 -12.77 15.84
C ARG A 510 -0.25 -12.16 17.17
N LEU A 511 0.07 -10.87 17.17
CA LEU A 511 0.55 -10.14 18.36
C LEU A 511 -0.36 -8.96 18.73
N ASN A 512 -0.66 -8.79 20.01
CA ASN A 512 -1.27 -7.58 20.55
C ASN A 512 -0.34 -6.37 20.36
N ASN A 513 -0.87 -5.15 20.49
CA ASN A 513 -0.09 -3.91 20.37
C ASN A 513 1.09 -3.82 21.37
N ASP A 514 1.08 -4.54 22.49
CA ASP A 514 2.22 -4.62 23.42
C ASP A 514 3.30 -5.64 23.02
N GLY A 515 3.10 -6.38 21.92
CA GLY A 515 3.98 -7.45 21.44
C GLY A 515 3.70 -8.83 22.02
N THR A 516 2.71 -8.99 22.91
CA THR A 516 2.32 -10.32 23.43
C THR A 516 1.48 -11.11 22.43
N PRO A 517 1.54 -12.45 22.41
CA PRO A 517 0.67 -13.26 21.54
C PRO A 517 -0.83 -13.05 21.84
N THR A 518 -1.67 -13.00 20.80
CA THR A 518 -3.13 -12.93 21.00
C THR A 518 -3.71 -14.24 21.52
N SER A 519 -4.92 -14.16 22.07
CA SER A 519 -5.70 -15.32 22.53
C SER A 519 -5.98 -16.36 21.44
N ALA A 520 -5.88 -15.99 20.16
CA ALA A 520 -6.09 -16.86 19.01
C ALA A 520 -4.85 -17.69 18.61
N GLY A 521 -3.65 -17.37 19.13
CA GLY A 521 -2.39 -18.03 18.76
C GLY A 521 -1.95 -17.77 17.31
N PRO A 522 -0.86 -18.39 16.82
CA PRO A 522 -0.48 -18.35 15.40
C PRO A 522 -1.47 -19.14 14.51
N ILE A 523 -1.29 -19.06 13.19
CA ILE A 523 -1.92 -19.95 12.21
C ILE A 523 -0.85 -20.50 11.25
N THR A 524 -0.87 -21.80 10.91
CA THR A 524 0.10 -22.34 9.94
C THR A 524 -0.11 -21.70 8.57
N LEU A 525 0.97 -21.46 7.83
CA LEU A 525 0.91 -20.82 6.50
C LEU A 525 0.01 -21.63 5.55
N GLN A 526 0.10 -22.97 5.60
CA GLN A 526 -0.82 -23.85 4.88
C GLN A 526 -2.31 -23.55 5.16
N SER A 527 -2.65 -23.28 6.41
CA SER A 527 -4.04 -23.03 6.86
C SER A 527 -4.51 -21.59 6.64
N ALA A 528 -3.59 -20.68 6.32
CA ALA A 528 -3.85 -19.26 6.11
C ALA A 528 -4.34 -18.95 4.68
N PHE A 529 -4.00 -19.80 3.70
CA PHE A 529 -4.28 -19.53 2.29
C PHE A 529 -5.79 -19.39 1.97
N PHE A 530 -6.18 -18.23 1.44
CA PHE A 530 -7.57 -17.82 1.13
C PHE A 530 -8.54 -17.91 2.33
N ASN A 531 -8.02 -17.87 3.56
CA ASN A 531 -8.80 -18.04 4.77
C ASN A 531 -9.22 -16.69 5.39
N THR A 532 -10.21 -16.02 4.80
CA THR A 532 -10.81 -14.81 5.40
C THR A 532 -11.54 -15.06 6.73
N GLY A 533 -11.72 -16.33 7.13
CA GLY A 533 -12.31 -16.72 8.40
C GLY A 533 -11.46 -16.39 9.62
N VAL A 534 -10.18 -16.03 9.44
CA VAL A 534 -9.28 -15.60 10.53
C VAL A 534 -9.61 -14.21 11.08
N PHE A 535 -10.30 -13.38 10.30
CA PHE A 535 -10.71 -12.03 10.70
C PHE A 535 -12.07 -12.06 11.39
N ASN A 536 -12.13 -11.41 12.55
CA ASN A 536 -13.35 -11.14 13.29
C ASN A 536 -13.26 -9.76 13.97
N PRO A 537 -13.47 -8.66 13.23
CA PRO A 537 -13.35 -7.29 13.76
C PRO A 537 -14.43 -6.92 14.79
N SER A 538 -15.32 -7.86 15.17
CA SER A 538 -16.26 -7.69 16.29
C SER A 538 -15.65 -8.03 17.66
N LEU A 539 -14.45 -8.63 17.69
CA LEU A 539 -13.73 -8.90 18.93
C LEU A 539 -13.24 -7.60 19.58
N PRO A 540 -13.20 -7.53 20.93
CA PRO A 540 -12.66 -6.37 21.64
C PRO A 540 -11.18 -6.15 21.33
N ASN A 541 -10.69 -4.94 21.62
CA ASN A 541 -9.27 -4.56 21.51
C ASN A 541 -8.64 -4.79 20.11
N HIS A 542 -9.44 -4.89 19.05
CA HIS A 542 -8.97 -5.24 17.70
C HIS A 542 -8.29 -6.62 17.58
N GLU A 543 -8.50 -7.53 18.55
CA GLU A 543 -7.88 -8.89 18.56
C GLU A 543 -8.22 -9.76 17.35
N GLY A 544 -9.29 -9.44 16.61
CA GLY A 544 -9.68 -10.07 15.35
C GLY A 544 -9.68 -9.12 14.14
N ASP A 545 -9.15 -7.92 14.26
CA ASP A 545 -8.93 -7.00 13.13
C ASP A 545 -7.63 -7.38 12.38
N ILE A 546 -7.13 -6.49 11.52
CA ILE A 546 -5.84 -6.62 10.81
C ILE A 546 -4.62 -6.35 11.70
N ASP A 547 -4.82 -5.61 12.80
CA ASP A 547 -3.78 -5.16 13.72
C ASP A 547 -2.82 -6.28 14.18
N PRO A 548 -3.27 -7.49 14.56
CA PRO A 548 -2.36 -8.50 15.10
C PRO A 548 -1.41 -9.12 14.08
N PHE A 549 -1.82 -9.19 12.81
CA PHE A 549 -0.99 -9.63 11.70
C PHE A 549 0.05 -8.56 11.34
N LEU A 550 -0.36 -7.30 11.24
CA LEU A 550 0.55 -6.18 10.97
C LEU A 550 1.58 -5.99 12.09
N LYS A 551 1.20 -6.18 13.36
CA LYS A 551 2.13 -6.14 14.49
C LYS A 551 3.06 -7.35 14.52
N ALA A 552 2.56 -8.54 14.18
CA ALA A 552 3.40 -9.72 13.99
C ALA A 552 4.44 -9.49 12.89
N ALA A 553 4.03 -9.07 11.70
CA ALA A 553 4.92 -8.88 10.56
C ALA A 553 5.98 -7.78 10.75
N ALA A 554 5.73 -6.80 11.61
CA ALA A 554 6.73 -5.84 12.06
C ALA A 554 7.73 -6.45 13.05
N THR A 555 7.29 -7.36 13.91
CA THR A 555 8.09 -7.88 15.04
C THR A 555 8.89 -9.13 14.67
N GLY A 556 8.35 -9.98 13.79
CA GLY A 556 9.01 -11.16 13.26
C GLY A 556 10.23 -10.80 12.42
N THR A 557 11.20 -11.72 12.38
CA THR A 557 12.34 -11.67 11.47
C THR A 557 12.10 -12.73 10.41
N ALA A 558 12.11 -12.33 9.14
CA ALA A 558 11.84 -13.23 8.04
C ALA A 558 12.89 -14.35 7.95
N GLN A 559 12.56 -15.43 7.24
CA GLN A 559 13.57 -16.39 6.81
C GLN A 559 14.56 -15.73 5.81
N GLU A 560 15.62 -16.42 5.44
CA GLU A 560 16.69 -15.87 4.60
C GLU A 560 16.31 -15.80 3.10
N VAL A 561 16.90 -14.86 2.37
CA VAL A 561 16.94 -14.88 0.91
C VAL A 561 18.03 -15.84 0.45
N ASP A 562 17.70 -17.12 0.45
CA ASP A 562 18.58 -18.20 -0.03
C ASP A 562 17.80 -19.20 -0.91
N LEU A 563 18.33 -20.41 -1.06
CA LEU A 563 17.70 -21.47 -1.86
C LEU A 563 16.53 -22.17 -1.15
N LEU A 564 16.41 -22.02 0.17
CA LEU A 564 15.51 -22.77 1.04
C LEU A 564 14.08 -22.24 0.97
N VAL A 565 13.13 -23.15 1.16
CA VAL A 565 11.70 -22.86 1.14
C VAL A 565 10.99 -23.78 2.15
N VAL A 566 10.21 -23.18 3.06
CA VAL A 566 9.42 -23.88 4.09
C VAL A 566 8.45 -24.92 3.51
N ASP A 567 8.15 -25.94 4.30
CA ASP A 567 7.39 -27.11 3.83
C ASP A 567 5.97 -26.75 3.38
N ASP A 568 5.32 -25.82 4.07
CA ASP A 568 3.98 -25.29 3.81
C ASP A 568 3.77 -24.85 2.35
N VAL A 569 4.80 -24.33 1.69
CA VAL A 569 4.73 -23.93 0.26
C VAL A 569 5.58 -24.81 -0.66
N ARG A 570 6.57 -25.55 -0.15
CA ARG A 570 7.39 -26.49 -0.95
C ARG A 570 6.69 -27.83 -1.19
N ASN A 571 5.78 -28.24 -0.31
CA ASN A 571 5.05 -29.51 -0.40
C ASN A 571 3.53 -29.34 -0.30
N PHE A 572 3.05 -28.28 0.34
CA PHE A 572 1.64 -28.14 0.73
C PHE A 572 0.92 -26.91 0.14
N LEU A 573 1.49 -26.27 -0.90
CA LEU A 573 0.92 -25.06 -1.49
C LEU A 573 -0.52 -25.32 -1.96
N PHE A 574 -1.47 -24.61 -1.35
CA PHE A 574 -2.92 -24.69 -1.56
C PHE A 574 -3.56 -26.08 -1.31
N GLY A 575 -2.87 -27.02 -0.67
CA GLY A 575 -3.45 -28.30 -0.25
C GLY A 575 -2.44 -29.43 -0.07
N PRO A 576 -2.87 -30.63 0.35
CA PRO A 576 -1.97 -31.76 0.50
C PRO A 576 -1.56 -32.40 -0.84
N PRO A 577 -0.33 -32.97 -0.93
CA PRO A 577 0.13 -33.74 -2.09
C PRO A 577 -0.88 -34.78 -2.56
N GLY A 578 -1.09 -34.86 -3.88
CA GLY A 578 -2.05 -35.78 -4.49
C GLY A 578 -3.52 -35.39 -4.36
N ALA A 579 -3.85 -34.34 -3.59
CA ALA A 579 -5.21 -33.81 -3.39
C ALA A 579 -5.35 -32.33 -3.79
N GLY A 580 -4.45 -31.83 -4.63
CA GLY A 580 -4.41 -30.44 -5.10
C GLY A 580 -3.10 -29.71 -4.78
N GLY A 581 -2.37 -30.17 -3.76
CA GLY A 581 -1.12 -29.57 -3.31
C GLY A 581 -0.04 -29.47 -4.39
N LEU A 582 0.75 -28.40 -4.31
CA LEU A 582 1.83 -28.05 -5.25
C LEU A 582 3.16 -27.79 -4.51
N ASP A 583 4.23 -27.62 -5.29
CA ASP A 583 5.56 -27.24 -4.82
C ASP A 583 5.96 -25.88 -5.45
N LEU A 584 5.98 -24.82 -4.66
CA LEU A 584 6.22 -23.45 -5.12
C LEU A 584 7.61 -23.26 -5.76
N ALA A 585 8.65 -23.88 -5.20
CA ALA A 585 9.99 -23.83 -5.76
C ALA A 585 10.04 -24.51 -7.14
N SER A 586 9.39 -25.68 -7.26
CA SER A 586 9.25 -26.37 -8.54
C SER A 586 8.41 -25.57 -9.55
N LEU A 587 7.32 -24.92 -9.11
CA LEU A 587 6.52 -24.05 -9.98
C LEU A 587 7.33 -22.86 -10.49
N ASN A 588 8.17 -22.23 -9.66
CA ASN A 588 9.02 -21.10 -10.07
C ASN A 588 10.06 -21.53 -11.14
N ILE A 589 10.75 -22.66 -10.93
CA ILE A 589 11.69 -23.23 -11.90
C ILE A 589 10.98 -23.59 -13.22
N GLN A 590 9.84 -24.29 -13.14
CA GLN A 590 9.08 -24.70 -14.32
C GLN A 590 8.53 -23.50 -15.10
N ARG A 591 8.09 -22.44 -14.40
CA ARG A 591 7.64 -21.17 -14.99
C ARG A 591 8.77 -20.45 -15.72
N GLY A 592 9.97 -20.39 -15.15
CA GLY A 592 11.13 -19.83 -15.84
C GLY A 592 11.46 -20.56 -17.15
N ARG A 593 11.32 -21.89 -17.16
CA ARG A 593 11.49 -22.73 -18.37
C ARG A 593 10.39 -22.51 -19.40
N ASP A 594 9.12 -22.44 -18.97
CA ASP A 594 7.98 -22.11 -19.81
C ASP A 594 8.08 -20.69 -20.43
N HIS A 595 8.56 -19.73 -19.66
CA HIS A 595 8.79 -18.37 -20.11
C HIS A 595 10.02 -18.25 -21.02
N GLY A 596 10.77 -19.34 -21.27
CA GLY A 596 11.93 -19.32 -22.15
C GLY A 596 13.08 -18.47 -21.62
N LEU A 597 13.21 -18.36 -20.29
CA LEU A 597 14.32 -17.63 -19.66
C LEU A 597 15.65 -18.34 -19.91
N ALA A 598 16.70 -17.56 -20.17
CA ALA A 598 18.05 -18.08 -20.36
C ALA A 598 18.65 -18.67 -19.06
N ASP A 599 19.77 -19.37 -19.19
CA ASP A 599 20.57 -19.79 -18.03
C ASP A 599 21.07 -18.58 -17.24
N TYR A 600 21.30 -18.80 -15.96
CA TYR A 600 21.87 -17.85 -15.00
C TYR A 600 23.03 -17.01 -15.57
N ASN A 601 24.00 -17.64 -16.22
CA ASN A 601 25.22 -16.98 -16.68
C ASN A 601 25.00 -16.10 -17.92
N THR A 602 24.13 -16.53 -18.84
CA THR A 602 23.69 -15.73 -19.99
C THR A 602 22.86 -14.51 -19.57
N VAL A 603 22.04 -14.64 -18.52
CA VAL A 603 21.32 -13.49 -17.95
C VAL A 603 22.27 -12.53 -17.22
N ARG A 604 23.31 -13.03 -16.54
CA ARG A 604 24.37 -12.18 -15.96
C ARG A 604 24.99 -11.25 -17.01
N GLU A 605 25.40 -11.79 -18.16
CA GLU A 605 25.97 -10.98 -19.24
C GLU A 605 24.97 -9.97 -19.81
N ALA A 606 23.70 -10.37 -20.00
CA ALA A 606 22.64 -9.49 -20.48
C ALA A 606 22.39 -8.26 -19.56
N TYR A 607 22.65 -8.41 -18.25
CA TYR A 607 22.56 -7.32 -17.27
C TYR A 607 23.90 -6.62 -16.98
N GLY A 608 24.98 -6.99 -17.69
CA GLY A 608 26.31 -6.37 -17.62
C GLY A 608 27.22 -6.93 -16.52
N LEU A 609 26.92 -8.11 -15.98
CA LEU A 609 27.73 -8.82 -15.00
C LEU A 609 28.63 -9.87 -15.67
N THR A 610 29.80 -10.12 -15.09
CA THR A 610 30.74 -11.15 -15.59
C THR A 610 30.16 -12.56 -15.38
N ARG A 611 30.27 -13.45 -16.39
CA ARG A 611 29.99 -14.89 -16.22
C ARG A 611 30.86 -15.47 -15.10
N VAL A 612 30.26 -16.25 -14.21
CA VAL A 612 31.03 -17.13 -13.34
C VAL A 612 31.61 -18.30 -14.14
N ARG A 613 32.72 -18.87 -13.68
CA ARG A 613 33.39 -20.03 -14.31
C ARG A 613 33.35 -21.28 -13.42
N THR A 614 33.15 -21.10 -12.12
CA THR A 614 33.14 -22.15 -11.12
C THR A 614 32.07 -21.87 -10.06
N PHE A 615 31.61 -22.90 -9.35
CA PHE A 615 30.48 -22.79 -8.41
C PHE A 615 30.80 -21.93 -7.17
N ASP A 616 32.07 -21.86 -6.76
CA ASP A 616 32.57 -21.02 -5.66
C ASP A 616 32.52 -19.51 -5.97
N GLN A 617 32.36 -19.13 -7.24
CA GLN A 617 32.10 -17.74 -7.64
C GLN A 617 30.61 -17.36 -7.56
N ILE A 618 29.72 -18.32 -7.27
CA ILE A 618 28.31 -18.08 -6.97
C ILE A 618 28.13 -17.92 -5.46
N THR A 619 28.65 -18.86 -4.68
CA THR A 619 28.48 -18.90 -3.22
C THR A 619 29.71 -19.40 -2.49
N SER A 620 29.93 -18.88 -1.29
CA SER A 620 30.93 -19.40 -0.34
C SER A 620 30.55 -20.74 0.30
N ASP A 621 29.29 -21.17 0.26
CA ASP A 621 28.85 -22.44 0.88
C ASP A 621 29.27 -23.67 0.03
N PRO A 622 30.20 -24.53 0.51
CA PRO A 622 30.63 -25.72 -0.21
C PRO A 622 29.53 -26.78 -0.38
N ALA A 623 28.52 -26.82 0.50
CA ALA A 623 27.38 -27.73 0.39
C ALA A 623 26.45 -27.33 -0.76
N VAL A 624 26.13 -26.03 -0.88
CA VAL A 624 25.39 -25.50 -2.05
C VAL A 624 26.19 -25.68 -3.34
N GLN A 625 27.49 -25.39 -3.35
CA GLN A 625 28.35 -25.66 -4.51
C GLN A 625 28.30 -27.13 -4.96
N ALA A 626 28.34 -28.07 -4.01
CA ALA A 626 28.27 -29.50 -4.30
C ALA A 626 26.89 -29.93 -4.83
N LYS A 627 25.80 -29.41 -4.26
CA LYS A 627 24.43 -29.63 -4.75
C LYS A 627 24.25 -29.10 -6.18
N LEU A 628 24.63 -27.85 -6.45
CA LEU A 628 24.54 -27.24 -7.78
C LEU A 628 25.39 -27.98 -8.83
N ARG A 629 26.61 -28.40 -8.46
CA ARG A 629 27.47 -29.23 -9.33
C ARG A 629 26.82 -30.58 -9.66
N THR A 630 26.18 -31.21 -8.69
CA THR A 630 25.49 -32.50 -8.88
C THR A 630 24.25 -32.37 -9.78
N LEU A 631 23.49 -31.28 -9.63
CA LEU A 631 22.28 -31.03 -10.43
C LEU A 631 22.58 -30.59 -11.87
N TYR A 632 23.51 -29.66 -12.07
CA TYR A 632 23.69 -28.96 -13.35
C TYR A 632 24.96 -29.32 -14.10
N GLY A 633 25.96 -29.92 -13.43
CA GLY A 633 27.28 -30.25 -13.99
C GLY A 633 28.18 -29.03 -14.24
N THR A 634 27.65 -28.00 -14.90
CA THR A 634 28.31 -26.72 -15.20
C THR A 634 27.48 -25.53 -14.72
N VAL A 635 28.16 -24.42 -14.44
CA VAL A 635 27.55 -23.13 -14.10
C VAL A 635 26.74 -22.52 -15.26
N ASP A 636 27.03 -22.92 -16.50
CA ASP A 636 26.36 -22.44 -17.71
C ASP A 636 24.99 -23.11 -17.98
N ASN A 637 24.48 -23.95 -17.06
CA ASN A 637 23.19 -24.64 -17.21
C ASN A 637 22.21 -24.39 -16.05
N ILE A 638 22.54 -23.51 -15.10
CA ILE A 638 21.70 -23.25 -13.92
C ILE A 638 20.43 -22.47 -14.32
N ASP A 639 19.25 -22.87 -13.81
CA ASP A 639 18.01 -22.11 -13.99
C ASP A 639 18.11 -20.74 -13.28
N LEU A 640 17.67 -19.65 -13.94
CA LEU A 640 17.87 -18.27 -13.45
C LEU A 640 17.45 -18.07 -11.98
N TRP A 641 16.28 -18.57 -11.58
CA TRP A 641 15.77 -18.39 -10.21
C TRP A 641 16.68 -19.06 -9.17
N VAL A 642 17.14 -20.28 -9.45
CA VAL A 642 18.07 -21.03 -8.60
C VAL A 642 19.44 -20.35 -8.56
N GLY A 643 19.95 -19.89 -9.70
CA GLY A 643 21.24 -19.22 -9.76
C GLY A 643 21.28 -17.90 -8.99
N GLY A 644 20.21 -17.09 -9.09
CA GLY A 644 20.13 -15.80 -8.38
C GLY A 644 19.88 -15.92 -6.87
N LEU A 645 19.14 -16.92 -6.42
CA LEU A 645 19.01 -17.24 -4.98
C LEU A 645 20.26 -17.88 -4.39
N ALA A 646 21.06 -18.58 -5.21
CA ALA A 646 22.31 -19.17 -4.75
C ALA A 646 23.44 -18.13 -4.55
N GLU A 647 23.32 -16.92 -5.09
CA GLU A 647 24.39 -15.93 -5.02
C GLU A 647 24.63 -15.42 -3.59
N THR A 648 25.88 -15.38 -3.15
CA THR A 648 26.27 -14.58 -1.97
C THR A 648 25.79 -13.13 -2.15
N HIS A 649 25.12 -12.59 -1.13
CA HIS A 649 24.48 -11.27 -1.21
C HIS A 649 25.45 -10.15 -1.58
N ALA A 650 24.93 -9.15 -2.29
CA ALA A 650 25.66 -7.93 -2.57
C ALA A 650 25.84 -7.09 -1.28
N PRO A 651 26.94 -6.33 -1.13
CA PRO A 651 27.20 -5.56 0.08
C PRO A 651 26.05 -4.61 0.47
N GLY A 652 25.48 -4.81 1.66
CA GLY A 652 24.38 -4.00 2.19
C GLY A 652 23.00 -4.31 1.58
N ALA A 653 22.86 -5.43 0.87
CA ALA A 653 21.60 -5.96 0.34
C ALA A 653 21.32 -7.35 0.93
N SER A 654 20.07 -7.84 0.82
CA SER A 654 19.69 -9.24 1.09
C SER A 654 19.44 -10.00 -0.21
N VAL A 655 20.15 -9.64 -1.30
CA VAL A 655 20.05 -10.32 -2.60
C VAL A 655 21.41 -10.36 -3.28
N GLY A 656 21.67 -11.42 -4.04
CA GLY A 656 22.87 -11.53 -4.87
C GLY A 656 22.98 -10.44 -5.96
N PRO A 657 24.21 -10.16 -6.47
CA PRO A 657 24.45 -9.15 -7.50
C PRO A 657 23.54 -9.21 -8.73
N LEU A 658 23.14 -10.39 -9.19
CA LEU A 658 22.24 -10.56 -10.35
C LEU A 658 20.82 -10.11 -10.03
N PHE A 659 20.24 -10.59 -8.92
CA PHE A 659 18.90 -10.17 -8.52
C PHE A 659 18.87 -8.70 -8.13
N GLN A 660 19.90 -8.20 -7.44
CA GLN A 660 20.08 -6.77 -7.18
C GLN A 660 20.02 -5.96 -8.49
N ARG A 661 20.73 -6.40 -9.52
CA ARG A 661 20.80 -5.75 -10.83
C ARG A 661 19.50 -5.83 -11.63
N ILE A 662 18.80 -6.97 -11.62
CA ILE A 662 17.51 -7.15 -12.32
C ILE A 662 16.42 -6.27 -11.68
N ILE A 663 16.32 -6.30 -10.34
CA ILE A 663 15.31 -5.54 -9.59
C ILE A 663 15.61 -4.04 -9.73
N ALA A 664 16.87 -3.62 -9.58
CA ALA A 664 17.25 -2.22 -9.75
C ALA A 664 17.01 -1.67 -11.16
N ASP A 665 17.27 -2.45 -12.23
CA ASP A 665 16.94 -2.05 -13.61
C ASP A 665 15.43 -1.83 -13.78
N GLN A 666 14.61 -2.76 -13.28
CA GLN A 666 13.16 -2.66 -13.41
C GLN A 666 12.60 -1.44 -12.68
N PHE A 667 12.91 -1.25 -11.39
CA PHE A 667 12.42 -0.08 -10.65
C PHE A 667 13.01 1.24 -11.15
N THR A 668 14.25 1.26 -11.66
CA THR A 668 14.79 2.46 -12.32
C THR A 668 13.97 2.81 -13.57
N ARG A 669 13.59 1.83 -14.39
CA ARG A 669 12.74 2.06 -15.58
C ARG A 669 11.30 2.42 -15.23
N LEU A 670 10.71 1.81 -14.21
CA LEU A 670 9.38 2.19 -13.71
C LEU A 670 9.35 3.67 -13.36
N ARG A 671 10.28 4.12 -12.50
CA ARG A 671 10.31 5.52 -12.07
C ARG A 671 10.63 6.51 -13.19
N ALA A 672 11.57 6.16 -14.08
CA ALA A 672 11.99 7.07 -15.16
C ALA A 672 11.00 7.13 -16.32
N GLY A 673 10.33 6.02 -16.64
CA GLY A 673 9.34 5.90 -17.71
C GLY A 673 7.91 6.27 -17.32
N ASP A 674 7.69 6.71 -16.08
CA ASP A 674 6.37 7.10 -15.57
C ASP A 674 6.20 8.63 -15.56
N ARG A 675 5.28 9.12 -16.41
CA ARG A 675 4.92 10.54 -16.51
C ARG A 675 4.16 11.04 -15.26
N HIS A 676 3.55 10.13 -14.52
CA HIS A 676 2.71 10.39 -13.36
C HIS A 676 3.43 10.15 -12.02
N TRP A 677 4.76 9.97 -12.05
CA TRP A 677 5.59 9.83 -10.85
C TRP A 677 5.36 10.95 -9.82
N TYR A 678 5.19 10.62 -8.53
CA TYR A 678 4.73 11.59 -7.53
C TYR A 678 5.61 12.84 -7.38
N GLU A 679 6.93 12.73 -7.56
CA GLU A 679 7.83 13.89 -7.48
C GLU A 679 7.65 14.88 -8.65
N SER A 680 7.08 14.42 -9.77
CA SER A 680 6.70 15.27 -10.91
C SER A 680 5.40 16.04 -10.61
N ILE A 681 4.48 15.45 -9.83
CA ILE A 681 3.18 16.01 -9.46
C ILE A 681 3.31 16.93 -8.24
N PHE A 682 3.60 16.37 -7.06
CA PHE A 682 3.59 17.09 -5.78
C PHE A 682 4.78 18.04 -5.62
N LYS A 683 4.62 19.13 -4.86
CA LYS A 683 5.67 20.14 -4.61
C LYS A 683 5.59 20.67 -3.16
N GLY A 684 6.64 21.37 -2.74
CA GLY A 684 6.69 22.03 -1.43
C GLY A 684 6.46 21.08 -0.25
N ASP A 685 5.69 21.54 0.74
CA ASP A 685 5.45 20.80 1.99
C ASP A 685 4.73 19.46 1.79
N GLU A 686 3.88 19.34 0.76
CA GLU A 686 3.20 18.07 0.46
C GLU A 686 4.17 17.02 -0.10
N LEU A 687 5.07 17.42 -1.01
CA LEU A 687 6.15 16.55 -1.48
C LEU A 687 7.10 16.16 -0.34
N ASN A 688 7.45 17.12 0.54
CA ASN A 688 8.29 16.85 1.70
C ASN A 688 7.61 15.86 2.66
N ARG A 689 6.30 16.00 2.88
CA ARG A 689 5.50 15.07 3.69
C ARG A 689 5.53 13.66 3.07
N LEU A 690 5.21 13.53 1.79
CA LEU A 690 5.21 12.24 1.07
C LEU A 690 6.58 11.55 1.14
N ARG A 691 7.68 12.28 0.90
CA ARG A 691 9.05 11.77 1.05
C ARG A 691 9.42 11.34 2.48
N SER A 692 8.72 11.87 3.48
CA SER A 692 8.95 11.56 4.91
C SER A 692 7.98 10.53 5.51
N THR A 693 6.94 10.13 4.76
CA THR A 693 5.98 9.10 5.19
C THR A 693 6.67 7.73 5.16
N HIS A 694 6.68 7.05 6.30
CA HIS A 694 7.05 5.64 6.44
C HIS A 694 5.82 4.74 6.36
N LEU A 695 6.01 3.44 6.09
CA LEU A 695 4.93 2.46 6.17
C LEU A 695 4.34 2.36 7.59
N SER A 696 5.16 2.54 8.64
CA SER A 696 4.68 2.67 10.02
C SER A 696 3.62 3.77 10.14
N ASP A 697 3.88 4.95 9.59
CA ASP A 697 2.98 6.10 9.68
C ASP A 697 1.62 5.80 9.01
N VAL A 698 1.60 5.03 7.92
CA VAL A 698 0.36 4.66 7.23
C VAL A 698 -0.40 3.59 8.01
N ILE A 699 0.28 2.62 8.63
CA ILE A 699 -0.36 1.61 9.48
C ILE A 699 -0.96 2.27 10.73
N GLU A 700 -0.22 3.09 11.46
CA GLU A 700 -0.69 3.77 12.69
C GLU A 700 -1.86 4.74 12.44
N ARG A 701 -1.97 5.34 11.24
CA ARG A 701 -3.13 6.15 10.84
C ARG A 701 -4.43 5.34 10.65
N ASN A 702 -4.35 4.01 10.49
CA ASN A 702 -5.44 3.16 10.01
C ASN A 702 -5.69 1.90 10.87
N THR A 703 -5.03 1.82 12.02
CA THR A 703 -5.10 0.73 13.00
C THR A 703 -5.13 1.33 14.43
N SER A 704 -5.19 0.49 15.45
CA SER A 704 -4.98 0.86 16.86
C SER A 704 -3.51 0.74 17.30
N LEU A 705 -2.61 0.34 16.38
CA LEU A 705 -1.19 0.15 16.67
C LEU A 705 -0.47 1.48 16.96
N THR A 706 0.45 1.44 17.92
CA THR A 706 1.17 2.62 18.44
C THR A 706 2.62 2.30 18.87
N THR A 707 3.09 1.09 18.58
CA THR A 707 4.38 0.54 19.03
C THR A 707 5.19 -0.04 17.87
N LEU A 708 4.94 0.44 16.65
CA LEU A 708 5.70 0.02 15.48
C LEU A 708 7.06 0.73 15.46
N GLN A 709 8.08 0.02 15.01
CA GLN A 709 9.35 0.65 14.68
C GLN A 709 9.20 1.50 13.41
N ARG A 710 9.98 2.59 13.34
CA ARG A 710 9.86 3.58 12.26
C ARG A 710 10.13 3.03 10.87
N ASN A 711 11.09 2.11 10.74
CA ASN A 711 11.31 1.37 9.49
C ASN A 711 10.82 -0.06 9.73
N VAL A 712 9.63 -0.38 9.25
CA VAL A 712 9.01 -1.67 9.53
C VAL A 712 9.65 -2.83 8.78
N PHE A 713 10.55 -2.57 7.82
CA PHE A 713 11.27 -3.59 7.03
C PHE A 713 12.43 -4.27 7.77
N PHE A 714 12.76 -3.79 8.98
CA PHE A 714 13.70 -4.44 9.89
C PHE A 714 12.99 -4.76 11.20
N SER A 715 13.26 -5.94 11.77
CA SER A 715 12.74 -6.28 13.09
C SER A 715 13.46 -5.46 14.17
N THR A 716 12.86 -5.30 15.35
CA THR A 716 13.51 -4.59 16.47
C THR A 716 14.57 -5.44 17.19
N GLY A 717 15.00 -6.55 16.58
CA GLY A 717 15.89 -7.56 17.17
C GLY A 717 17.34 -7.11 17.34
N GLY A 718 17.83 -6.20 16.49
CA GLY A 718 19.23 -5.79 16.55
C GLY A 718 19.53 -4.35 16.12
N SER A 719 20.84 -4.09 16.15
CA SER A 719 21.40 -2.76 16.23
C SER A 719 21.38 -2.07 14.87
N GLY A 720 20.47 -1.12 14.69
CA GLY A 720 20.48 -0.24 13.53
C GLY A 720 21.82 0.50 13.38
N SER A 721 22.40 0.42 12.18
CA SER A 721 23.57 1.18 11.71
C SER A 721 23.30 1.77 10.33
#